data_AF-A0A381YZA8-F1
#
_entry.id   AF-A0A381YZA8-F1
#
_cell.length_a   1.000
_cell.length_b   1.000
_cell.length_c   1.000
_cell.angle_alpha   90.00
_cell.angle_beta   90.00
_cell.angle_gamma   90.00
#
_symmetry.space_group_name_H-M   'P 1'
#
loop_
_entity.id
_entity.type
_entity.pdbx_description
1 polymer ?
#
loop_
_entity_poly.entity_id
_entity_poly.type
_entity_poly.pdbx_seq_one_letter_code
_entity_poly.pdbx_strand_id
1 'polypeptide(L)'
;MKTIFTLFLSIYFLNSGLLAKEWVEMESSRPAEPVWEVNMISRGHLEISFELGGYFIDELENGRKLISFPGGVSMLQEGTPDLPRMAQSIMIPDLAHMELSILEADFVETSISDIASSKGNITRDIDLASVPHTYGKEYESDAFFPEQVVFLRDPYILRTIRGQAVVFQPIQYNPIQRILRIYTNIKIGVQENGTSTVNPLLQRPMAGGSREFENMYREHFINYTTEDRYVPVSEPGPMRIISYGGFMEAMQPFVDWKNYKGIPTEMVDVADIGTIDDIDAYIESEYYEDGIAFVLLVGDIAQIESIRRSEGDGSNTPSDNSFTFIAGNDFYPDLIIGRFSAENTTHVETMVNRTMSYEMDPDPTDDWYKKGSGFASDQGPGDDGEYDDEHLDNIRELLLDYTYVHVDQIYDPSGTVAQGEAALNEGRSIVNYTGHGSNSSWGNGCPMNNTNVNGLVNVNKWPWIWSVACVNGEFHIGTCFAESWLRATNSNGEPTGAIATLMSTVNQAWNPPMDGQDEMNAIFVESYENNIKRTFGGLSFNGMMGMNDNYGSSGYNETLYWTIFGDPSVVVRSDTPTGMTVTHDDVMIIGAEEFVVETGNTDALVAISRDGELLASSYVDSDGSVTLEFDIALEIPGLVDLVVSAYNRVPYETTVNVIAPDGSYMLIGDVTVNGGSDQTLDYGETGYLYSTFENVGQDTSGDLTFVLSHEGNMVEMVSEIIEYGSVQPNEEVIIGPFEFNVSFNVENGALIPFTVQASDDANSWAYDVNIPVEAPDYNLASATFLDGGNGTLDPGESTILELILNNTGDAPVSYPTFEATTGDPYISFGNVAGSNAYWWEVGDQISVTLEITASNDAPIGHTAMTGLVIGALNTDYEFVFPVPITLGLLLEDFETGDFSAFDWIHSGDDEWSIQSDDVYSGVFAAKSGDIGHNQTSELSVMMNILYEGDLTFQAMASSEQGGSGAIYDFLEFYIDDESADLTIGGETEWTEYSVTIPTGEHSLRWVYQKDGAQSIGQDCAWIDRVVFPAGAIPPLNIDFGDLNIDGTINILDVVLTVNAILGYLDLSYEQAQNADMNLDGVVDVLDLLMIVDVVLTSQ
;
A
#
# COMPACT_ATOMS: atom_id res chain seq x y z
N MET A 1 17.33 74.43 -10.97
CA MET A 1 17.77 74.57 -12.37
C MET A 1 19.30 74.61 -12.39
N LYS A 2 19.93 73.50 -12.86
CA LYS A 2 21.35 73.30 -13.25
C LYS A 2 22.41 73.47 -12.13
N THR A 3 23.33 72.54 -11.90
CA THR A 3 24.18 71.85 -12.90
C THR A 3 24.75 70.56 -12.32
N ILE A 4 24.73 69.51 -13.15
CA ILE A 4 25.26 68.15 -12.94
C ILE A 4 26.79 68.16 -13.09
N PHE A 5 27.50 67.44 -12.22
CA PHE A 5 28.90 67.05 -12.43
C PHE A 5 28.97 65.52 -12.40
N THR A 6 29.24 64.93 -13.56
CA THR A 6 29.37 63.49 -13.78
C THR A 6 30.82 63.10 -13.51
N LEU A 7 31.06 62.20 -12.54
CA LEU A 7 32.35 61.57 -12.31
C LEU A 7 32.29 60.17 -12.92
N PHE A 8 33.11 59.91 -13.95
CA PHE A 8 33.32 58.57 -14.51
C PHE A 8 34.21 57.77 -13.55
N LEU A 9 33.67 56.69 -12.98
CA LEU A 9 34.46 55.63 -12.34
C LEU A 9 34.38 54.41 -13.26
N SER A 10 35.49 54.11 -13.93
CA SER A 10 35.68 52.94 -14.78
C SER A 10 35.82 51.68 -13.90
N ILE A 11 34.77 50.88 -13.84
CA ILE A 11 34.79 49.51 -13.30
C ILE A 11 35.40 48.62 -14.37
N TYR A 12 36.55 48.01 -14.06
CA TYR A 12 37.06 46.84 -14.79
C TYR A 12 36.17 45.66 -14.39
N PHE A 13 35.20 45.31 -15.23
CA PHE A 13 34.60 43.97 -15.19
C PHE A 13 35.64 42.99 -15.76
N LEU A 14 36.18 42.14 -14.89
CA LEU A 14 36.72 40.85 -15.31
C LEU A 14 35.52 40.04 -15.81
N ASN A 15 35.40 39.87 -17.13
CA ASN A 15 34.57 38.82 -17.71
C ASN A 15 35.25 37.48 -17.41
N SER A 16 34.81 36.79 -16.35
CA SER A 16 34.75 35.33 -16.39
C SER A 16 33.62 34.98 -17.36
N GLY A 17 33.93 34.24 -18.42
CA GLY A 17 32.89 33.70 -19.29
C GLY A 17 32.17 32.61 -18.52
N LEU A 18 31.02 32.91 -17.95
CA LEU A 18 30.05 31.90 -17.56
C LEU A 18 29.48 31.33 -18.86
N LEU A 19 29.84 30.09 -19.20
CA LEU A 19 29.07 29.29 -20.14
C LEU A 19 27.78 28.94 -19.39
N ALA A 20 26.63 29.25 -19.97
CA ALA A 20 25.33 29.11 -19.32
C ALA A 20 24.68 27.80 -19.77
N LYS A 21 24.26 26.97 -18.81
CA LYS A 21 23.37 25.82 -18.99
C LYS A 21 22.08 26.31 -19.65
N GLU A 22 21.76 25.83 -20.86
CA GLU A 22 20.60 26.25 -21.65
C GLU A 22 19.47 25.23 -21.54
N TRP A 23 18.28 25.64 -21.08
CA TRP A 23 17.08 24.80 -21.10
C TRP A 23 16.47 24.75 -22.51
N VAL A 24 16.24 23.54 -23.00
CA VAL A 24 15.54 23.26 -24.25
C VAL A 24 14.17 22.69 -23.90
N GLU A 25 13.14 23.53 -24.05
CA GLU A 25 11.73 23.20 -23.82
C GLU A 25 11.23 22.17 -24.83
N MET A 26 10.58 21.11 -24.31
CA MET A 26 9.82 20.13 -25.09
C MET A 26 8.33 20.31 -24.76
N GLU A 27 7.91 19.83 -23.58
CA GLU A 27 6.54 19.94 -23.05
C GLU A 27 6.42 21.01 -21.95
N SER A 28 7.53 21.31 -21.24
CA SER A 28 7.55 22.28 -20.14
C SER A 28 8.41 23.51 -20.44
N SER A 29 7.79 24.68 -20.27
CA SER A 29 8.46 25.99 -20.38
C SER A 29 9.47 26.28 -19.25
N ARG A 30 9.57 25.40 -18.25
CA ARG A 30 10.52 25.50 -17.14
C ARG A 30 11.14 24.13 -16.85
N PRO A 31 12.38 24.09 -16.32
CA PRO A 31 12.94 22.84 -15.81
C PRO A 31 11.99 22.18 -14.82
N ALA A 32 11.67 20.91 -15.06
CA ALA A 32 10.88 20.04 -14.21
C ALA A 32 11.35 18.60 -14.43
N GLU A 33 11.19 17.76 -13.41
CA GLU A 33 11.43 16.32 -13.52
C GLU A 33 10.44 15.68 -14.51
N PRO A 34 10.81 14.55 -15.12
CA PRO A 34 9.89 13.77 -15.94
C PRO A 34 8.65 13.34 -15.15
N VAL A 35 7.49 13.33 -15.81
CA VAL A 35 6.25 12.81 -15.23
C VAL A 35 6.17 11.31 -15.49
N TRP A 36 5.87 10.55 -14.43
CA TRP A 36 5.64 9.11 -14.48
C TRP A 36 4.17 8.85 -14.18
N GLU A 37 3.48 8.17 -15.08
CA GLU A 37 2.11 7.68 -14.84
C GLU A 37 2.11 6.17 -14.88
N VAL A 38 1.55 5.54 -13.86
CA VAL A 38 1.45 4.09 -13.76
C VAL A 38 -0.01 3.68 -13.77
N ASN A 39 -0.38 2.85 -14.73
CA ASN A 39 -1.68 2.22 -14.82
C ASN A 39 -1.53 0.73 -14.52
N MET A 40 -2.07 0.29 -13.38
CA MET A 40 -2.06 -1.12 -13.00
C MET A 40 -3.28 -1.81 -13.62
N ILE A 41 -3.07 -2.59 -14.69
CA ILE A 41 -4.12 -3.41 -15.31
C ILE A 41 -4.37 -4.66 -14.44
N SER A 42 -3.30 -5.26 -13.93
CA SER A 42 -3.35 -6.30 -12.90
C SER A 42 -2.03 -6.34 -12.13
N ARG A 43 -1.94 -7.15 -11.06
CA ARG A 43 -0.67 -7.34 -10.33
C ARG A 43 0.49 -7.81 -11.22
N GLY A 44 0.22 -8.49 -12.32
CA GLY A 44 1.21 -8.98 -13.28
C GLY A 44 1.30 -8.19 -14.58
N HIS A 45 0.54 -7.09 -14.72
CA HIS A 45 0.49 -6.30 -15.95
C HIS A 45 0.35 -4.80 -15.63
N LEU A 46 1.39 -4.05 -15.96
CA LEU A 46 1.49 -2.60 -15.74
C LEU A 46 1.70 -1.89 -17.07
N GLU A 47 1.04 -0.75 -17.26
CA GLU A 47 1.46 0.24 -18.24
C GLU A 47 2.12 1.41 -17.52
N ILE A 48 3.26 1.88 -18.04
CA ILE A 48 4.01 2.99 -17.47
C ILE A 48 4.31 4.00 -18.57
N SER A 49 3.91 5.26 -18.37
CA SER A 49 4.22 6.38 -19.26
C SER A 49 5.30 7.25 -18.63
N PHE A 50 6.28 7.64 -19.44
CA PHE A 50 7.36 8.56 -19.07
C PHE A 50 7.33 9.78 -20.00
N GLU A 51 7.08 10.96 -19.45
CA GLU A 51 7.04 12.22 -20.19
C GLU A 51 8.21 13.14 -19.84
N LEU A 52 9.00 13.52 -20.85
CA LEU A 52 10.15 14.41 -20.68
C LEU A 52 9.77 15.87 -20.98
N GLY A 53 9.67 16.68 -19.93
CA GLY A 53 9.36 18.12 -20.06
C GLY A 53 10.39 18.94 -20.86
N GLY A 54 11.66 18.52 -20.87
CA GLY A 54 12.74 19.14 -21.62
C GLY A 54 14.11 18.71 -21.09
N TYR A 55 15.17 19.34 -21.58
CA TYR A 55 16.54 19.00 -21.17
C TYR A 55 17.48 20.21 -21.20
N PHE A 56 18.58 20.10 -20.49
CA PHE A 56 19.67 21.06 -20.47
C PHE A 56 20.77 20.70 -21.46
N ILE A 57 21.35 21.73 -22.07
CA ILE A 57 22.60 21.66 -22.84
C ILE A 57 23.64 22.54 -22.17
N ASP A 58 24.77 21.95 -21.79
CA ASP A 58 25.95 22.69 -21.35
C ASP A 58 27.09 22.58 -22.39
N GLU A 59 27.87 23.64 -22.57
CA GLU A 59 29.05 23.66 -23.44
C GLU A 59 30.32 23.57 -22.62
N LEU A 60 31.09 22.51 -22.85
CA LEU A 60 32.40 22.34 -22.22
C LEU A 60 33.46 23.21 -22.90
N GLU A 61 34.56 23.51 -22.19
CA GLU A 61 35.69 24.30 -22.72
C GLU A 61 36.29 23.74 -24.02
N ASN A 62 36.16 22.43 -24.24
CA ASN A 62 36.63 21.74 -25.45
C ASN A 62 35.66 21.87 -26.66
N GLY A 63 34.54 22.59 -26.50
CA GLY A 63 33.50 22.82 -27.50
C GLY A 63 32.51 21.67 -27.69
N ARG A 64 32.57 20.63 -26.83
CA ARG A 64 31.57 19.54 -26.79
C ARG A 64 30.42 19.88 -25.85
N LYS A 65 29.33 19.14 -25.98
CA LYS A 65 28.11 19.36 -25.20
C LYS A 65 27.87 18.26 -24.18
N LEU A 66 27.36 18.63 -23.01
CA LEU A 66 26.80 17.71 -22.02
C LEU A 66 25.28 17.89 -21.99
N ILE A 67 24.56 16.78 -21.83
CA ILE A 67 23.10 16.76 -21.76
C ILE A 67 22.68 16.25 -20.38
N SER A 68 21.70 16.91 -19.76
CA SER A 68 21.05 16.45 -18.52
C SER A 68 19.59 16.89 -18.48
N PHE A 69 18.78 16.35 -17.58
CA PHE A 69 17.44 16.83 -17.25
C PHE A 69 17.22 16.65 -15.74
N PRO A 70 16.29 17.38 -15.09
CA PRO A 70 16.08 17.25 -13.65
C PRO A 70 15.75 15.80 -13.23
N GLY A 71 16.42 15.28 -12.20
CA GLY A 71 16.30 13.87 -11.76
C GLY A 71 16.99 12.85 -12.68
N GLY A 72 17.73 13.30 -13.70
CA GLY A 72 18.38 12.46 -14.70
C GLY A 72 19.85 12.21 -14.40
N VAL A 73 20.21 10.96 -14.11
CA VAL A 73 21.57 10.53 -13.74
C VAL A 73 22.43 10.12 -14.93
N SER A 74 23.76 10.23 -14.80
CA SER A 74 24.71 9.74 -15.83
C SER A 74 24.73 8.21 -15.89
N MET A 75 24.91 7.65 -17.10
CA MET A 75 25.12 6.20 -17.27
C MET A 75 26.45 5.69 -16.68
N LEU A 76 27.42 6.58 -16.43
CA LEU A 76 28.76 6.25 -15.92
C LEU A 76 29.52 5.17 -16.72
N GLN A 77 29.28 5.09 -18.04
CA GLN A 77 29.98 4.15 -18.92
C GLN A 77 31.17 4.82 -19.63
N GLU A 78 32.39 4.60 -19.11
CA GLU A 78 33.61 5.24 -19.60
C GLU A 78 33.76 5.18 -21.13
N GLY A 79 34.01 6.34 -21.74
CA GLY A 79 34.34 6.47 -23.15
C GLY A 79 33.14 6.54 -24.09
N THR A 80 31.93 6.26 -23.61
CA THR A 80 30.69 6.38 -24.39
C THR A 80 30.12 7.80 -24.34
N PRO A 81 29.22 8.22 -25.24
CA PRO A 81 28.46 9.47 -25.07
C PRO A 81 27.80 9.56 -23.71
N ASP A 82 28.03 10.65 -22.98
CA ASP A 82 27.42 10.88 -21.68
C ASP A 82 26.00 11.38 -21.87
N LEU A 83 25.02 10.53 -21.53
CA LEU A 83 23.60 10.79 -21.73
C LEU A 83 22.85 10.41 -20.44
N PRO A 84 21.83 11.18 -20.07
CA PRO A 84 21.09 10.97 -18.82
C PRO A 84 20.11 9.80 -18.94
N ARG A 85 19.81 9.19 -17.79
CA ARG A 85 18.76 8.18 -17.60
C ARG A 85 18.07 8.42 -16.26
N MET A 86 16.89 7.85 -16.07
CA MET A 86 16.18 7.87 -14.78
C MET A 86 15.60 6.48 -14.52
N ALA A 87 15.54 6.06 -13.27
CA ALA A 87 14.97 4.78 -12.90
C ALA A 87 13.95 4.94 -11.77
N GLN A 88 12.92 4.10 -11.81
CA GLN A 88 11.98 3.92 -10.71
C GLN A 88 11.62 2.45 -10.56
N SER A 89 11.29 2.03 -9.34
CA SER A 89 11.00 0.64 -9.02
C SER A 89 9.51 0.34 -8.98
N ILE A 90 9.16 -0.84 -9.47
CA ILE A 90 7.79 -1.38 -9.46
C ILE A 90 7.74 -2.67 -8.65
N MET A 91 6.67 -2.86 -7.90
CA MET A 91 6.28 -4.13 -7.31
C MET A 91 5.83 -5.10 -8.41
N ILE A 92 6.33 -6.32 -8.37
CA ILE A 92 6.03 -7.39 -9.34
C ILE A 92 5.61 -8.68 -8.60
N PRO A 93 4.92 -9.62 -9.26
CA PRO A 93 4.51 -10.86 -8.59
C PRO A 93 5.72 -11.70 -8.12
N ASP A 94 5.54 -12.38 -7.00
CA ASP A 94 6.58 -13.13 -6.27
C ASP A 94 7.40 -14.09 -7.15
N LEU A 95 6.76 -14.72 -8.14
CA LEU A 95 7.36 -15.77 -8.96
C LEU A 95 7.48 -15.39 -10.44
N ALA A 96 6.93 -14.24 -10.86
CA ALA A 96 6.78 -13.90 -12.28
C ALA A 96 8.11 -13.51 -12.94
N HIS A 97 8.32 -13.97 -14.15
CA HIS A 97 9.29 -13.38 -15.08
C HIS A 97 8.60 -12.22 -15.81
N MET A 98 9.10 -11.01 -15.64
CA MET A 98 8.51 -9.84 -16.29
C MET A 98 9.19 -9.58 -17.64
N GLU A 99 8.39 -9.28 -18.64
CA GLU A 99 8.82 -8.82 -19.96
C GLU A 99 8.36 -7.39 -20.20
N LEU A 100 9.22 -6.62 -20.86
CA LEU A 100 8.95 -5.24 -21.25
C LEU A 100 8.67 -5.15 -22.75
N SER A 101 7.61 -4.42 -23.09
CA SER A 101 7.29 -3.99 -24.46
C SER A 101 7.19 -2.46 -24.51
N ILE A 102 7.62 -1.86 -25.62
CA ILE A 102 7.39 -0.42 -25.87
C ILE A 102 6.07 -0.32 -26.64
N LEU A 103 5.08 0.33 -26.04
CA LEU A 103 3.76 0.55 -26.62
C LEU A 103 3.75 1.81 -27.49
N GLU A 104 4.38 2.87 -27.00
CA GLU A 104 4.49 4.17 -27.68
C GLU A 104 5.84 4.81 -27.40
N ALA A 105 6.39 5.53 -28.39
CA ALA A 105 7.64 6.26 -28.24
C ALA A 105 7.72 7.43 -29.22
N ASP A 106 7.36 8.63 -28.74
CA ASP A 106 7.45 9.86 -29.51
C ASP A 106 8.82 10.49 -29.35
N PHE A 107 9.39 10.98 -30.45
CA PHE A 107 10.68 11.64 -30.40
C PHE A 107 10.80 12.80 -31.39
N VAL A 108 11.68 13.73 -31.03
CA VAL A 108 12.18 14.79 -31.91
C VAL A 108 13.66 14.59 -32.20
N GLU A 109 14.06 14.87 -33.43
CA GLU A 109 15.48 14.86 -33.83
C GLU A 109 15.98 16.27 -34.04
N THR A 110 17.15 16.56 -33.47
CA THR A 110 17.84 17.83 -33.65
C THR A 110 19.31 17.63 -33.98
N SER A 111 19.86 18.54 -34.78
CA SER A 111 21.29 18.55 -35.05
C SER A 111 22.04 19.13 -33.86
N ILE A 112 23.11 18.48 -33.44
CA ILE A 112 23.94 18.92 -32.31
C ILE A 112 25.43 18.90 -32.68
N SER A 113 26.27 19.59 -31.91
CA SER A 113 27.72 19.38 -31.97
C SER A 113 28.12 18.11 -31.21
N ASP A 114 29.41 17.75 -31.21
CA ASP A 114 29.83 16.50 -30.59
C ASP A 114 29.50 16.48 -29.08
N ILE A 115 28.84 15.41 -28.60
CA ILE A 115 28.59 15.16 -27.18
C ILE A 115 29.91 14.78 -26.47
N ALA A 116 30.03 15.12 -25.19
CA ALA A 116 31.15 14.73 -24.34
C ALA A 116 31.07 13.24 -23.97
N SER A 117 32.22 12.60 -23.76
CA SER A 117 32.20 11.21 -23.29
C SER A 117 32.11 11.13 -21.78
N SER A 118 31.43 10.10 -21.27
CA SER A 118 31.42 9.80 -19.85
C SER A 118 32.83 9.41 -19.41
N LYS A 119 33.24 9.92 -18.24
CA LYS A 119 34.52 9.58 -17.60
C LYS A 119 34.45 8.26 -16.84
N GLY A 120 33.28 7.60 -16.80
CA GLY A 120 33.05 6.44 -15.96
C GLY A 120 32.74 6.81 -14.51
N ASN A 121 32.58 5.79 -13.66
CA ASN A 121 32.42 5.99 -12.23
C ASN A 121 33.79 6.25 -11.57
N ILE A 122 34.05 7.49 -11.16
CA ILE A 122 35.33 7.94 -10.57
C ILE A 122 35.16 8.20 -9.08
N THR A 123 36.14 7.75 -8.29
CA THR A 123 36.19 7.97 -6.84
C THR A 123 36.65 9.38 -6.48
N ARG A 124 36.20 9.87 -5.32
CA ARG A 124 36.43 11.24 -4.84
C ARG A 124 37.89 11.54 -4.54
N ASP A 125 38.73 10.55 -4.28
CA ASP A 125 40.18 10.76 -4.12
C ASP A 125 40.90 11.18 -5.43
N ILE A 126 40.20 11.11 -6.56
CA ILE A 126 40.69 11.50 -7.88
C ILE A 126 40.10 12.87 -8.27
N ASP A 127 40.98 13.80 -8.63
CA ASP A 127 40.60 15.10 -9.21
C ASP A 127 39.99 14.92 -10.61
N LEU A 128 38.68 15.17 -10.74
CA LEU A 128 37.92 15.04 -11.99
C LEU A 128 38.46 15.90 -13.13
N ALA A 129 39.02 17.08 -12.84
CA ALA A 129 39.61 17.95 -13.86
C ALA A 129 40.89 17.35 -14.46
N SER A 130 41.56 16.47 -13.72
CA SER A 130 42.77 15.77 -14.16
C SER A 130 42.49 14.56 -15.06
N VAL A 131 41.26 14.03 -15.02
CA VAL A 131 40.83 12.85 -15.80
C VAL A 131 40.43 13.29 -17.21
N PRO A 132 41.18 12.89 -18.26
CA PRO A 132 40.86 13.26 -19.64
C PRO A 132 39.67 12.44 -20.16
N HIS A 133 38.86 13.06 -21.01
CA HIS A 133 37.85 12.34 -21.80
C HIS A 133 38.51 11.34 -22.76
N THR A 134 38.11 10.07 -22.66
CA THR A 134 38.44 9.00 -23.62
C THR A 134 37.25 8.80 -24.56
N TYR A 135 37.47 8.37 -25.81
CA TYR A 135 36.38 8.17 -26.78
C TYR A 135 36.42 6.73 -27.27
N GLY A 136 35.36 5.99 -26.95
CA GLY A 136 35.17 4.59 -27.28
C GLY A 136 34.73 4.35 -28.72
N LYS A 137 34.46 3.09 -29.04
CA LYS A 137 34.01 2.62 -30.37
C LYS A 137 32.66 3.22 -30.77
N GLU A 138 31.86 3.62 -29.79
CA GLU A 138 30.53 4.20 -29.94
C GLU A 138 30.61 5.49 -30.76
N TYR A 139 31.65 6.30 -30.57
CA TYR A 139 31.92 7.52 -31.34
C TYR A 139 32.32 7.28 -32.81
N GLU A 140 32.69 6.04 -33.16
CA GLU A 140 33.08 5.64 -34.51
C GLU A 140 31.92 4.96 -35.27
N SER A 141 30.77 4.77 -34.61
CA SER A 141 29.61 4.07 -35.14
C SER A 141 28.56 5.03 -35.69
N ASP A 142 28.08 4.77 -36.91
CA ASP A 142 26.92 5.46 -37.49
C ASP A 142 25.62 4.78 -37.02
N ALA A 143 25.37 4.87 -35.70
CA ALA A 143 24.20 4.33 -35.03
C ALA A 143 23.85 5.21 -33.81
N PHE A 144 22.60 5.16 -33.37
CA PHE A 144 22.17 5.81 -32.12
C PHE A 144 22.69 5.04 -30.90
N PHE A 145 23.12 5.77 -29.89
CA PHE A 145 23.54 5.27 -28.58
C PHE A 145 22.83 6.04 -27.46
N PRO A 146 22.38 5.41 -26.37
CA PRO A 146 22.29 3.96 -26.17
C PRO A 146 21.34 3.31 -27.19
N GLU A 147 21.44 1.99 -27.40
CA GLU A 147 20.57 1.29 -28.36
C GLU A 147 19.14 1.14 -27.81
N GLN A 148 19.03 0.80 -26.52
CA GLN A 148 17.76 0.70 -25.81
C GLN A 148 17.39 2.07 -25.22
N VAL A 149 16.11 2.41 -25.30
CA VAL A 149 15.54 3.64 -24.71
C VAL A 149 14.87 3.36 -23.36
N VAL A 150 14.63 2.09 -23.07
CA VAL A 150 14.07 1.61 -21.81
C VAL A 150 14.43 0.15 -21.60
N PHE A 151 14.68 -0.28 -20.36
CA PHE A 151 14.92 -1.69 -20.01
C PHE A 151 14.59 -1.96 -18.53
N LEU A 152 14.43 -3.24 -18.18
CA LEU A 152 14.28 -3.70 -16.80
C LEU A 152 15.64 -4.14 -16.23
N ARG A 153 15.93 -3.78 -14.97
CA ARG A 153 17.03 -4.38 -14.20
C ARG A 153 16.66 -5.79 -13.72
N ASP A 154 17.63 -6.50 -13.14
CA ASP A 154 17.34 -7.77 -12.46
C ASP A 154 16.35 -7.53 -11.30
N PRO A 155 15.35 -8.41 -11.09
CA PRO A 155 14.48 -8.37 -9.92
C PRO A 155 15.25 -8.49 -8.61
N TYR A 156 14.76 -7.82 -7.58
CA TYR A 156 15.28 -7.87 -6.21
C TYR A 156 14.14 -8.09 -5.22
N ILE A 157 14.50 -8.39 -3.98
CA ILE A 157 13.53 -8.51 -2.89
C ILE A 157 13.82 -7.40 -1.89
N LEU A 158 12.77 -6.71 -1.47
CA LEU A 158 12.78 -5.79 -0.34
C LEU A 158 11.86 -6.38 0.71
N ARG A 159 12.45 -7.15 1.63
CA ARG A 159 11.78 -7.85 2.72
C ARG A 159 10.64 -8.75 2.27
N THR A 160 9.41 -8.23 2.23
CA THR A 160 8.21 -8.98 1.86
C THR A 160 7.72 -8.62 0.45
N ILE A 161 8.36 -7.69 -0.26
CA ILE A 161 7.94 -7.28 -1.60
C ILE A 161 9.02 -7.62 -2.61
N ARG A 162 8.62 -8.14 -3.77
CA ARG A 162 9.52 -8.37 -4.90
C ARG A 162 9.45 -7.19 -5.85
N GLY A 163 10.59 -6.55 -6.08
CA GLY A 163 10.73 -5.34 -6.87
C GLY A 163 11.49 -5.53 -8.16
N GLN A 164 11.31 -4.62 -9.11
CA GLN A 164 12.14 -4.53 -10.30
C GLN A 164 12.22 -3.08 -10.79
N ALA A 165 13.44 -2.57 -10.99
CA ALA A 165 13.64 -1.21 -11.48
C ALA A 165 13.44 -1.12 -13.01
N VAL A 166 12.64 -0.15 -13.43
CA VAL A 166 12.45 0.26 -14.83
C VAL A 166 13.36 1.45 -15.11
N VAL A 167 14.19 1.36 -16.14
CA VAL A 167 15.18 2.40 -16.46
C VAL A 167 14.85 3.02 -17.82
N PHE A 168 14.53 4.32 -17.84
CA PHE A 168 14.32 5.09 -19.06
C PHE A 168 15.59 5.85 -19.48
N GLN A 169 15.88 5.82 -20.77
CA GLN A 169 17.02 6.48 -21.43
C GLN A 169 16.48 7.34 -22.59
N PRO A 170 15.81 8.47 -22.29
CA PRO A 170 15.00 9.19 -23.26
C PRO A 170 15.82 9.98 -24.29
N ILE A 171 17.15 9.95 -24.23
CA ILE A 171 18.00 10.70 -25.15
C ILE A 171 19.02 9.76 -25.79
N GLN A 172 18.97 9.68 -27.12
CA GLN A 172 19.95 8.96 -27.93
C GLN A 172 20.78 9.91 -28.79
N TYR A 173 22.04 9.55 -29.04
CA TYR A 173 22.96 10.32 -29.87
C TYR A 173 23.59 9.45 -30.97
N ASN A 174 23.56 9.93 -32.22
CA ASN A 174 24.36 9.37 -33.32
C ASN A 174 25.63 10.23 -33.54
N PRO A 175 26.84 9.72 -33.21
CA PRO A 175 28.08 10.50 -33.30
C PRO A 175 28.55 10.85 -34.71
N ILE A 176 28.22 10.04 -35.72
CA ILE A 176 28.65 10.26 -37.11
C ILE A 176 27.73 11.25 -37.82
N GLN A 177 26.42 11.13 -37.59
CA GLN A 177 25.41 12.03 -38.17
C GLN A 177 25.27 13.32 -37.38
N ARG A 178 25.69 13.31 -36.10
CA ARG A 178 25.55 14.42 -35.16
C ARG A 178 24.10 14.82 -34.93
N ILE A 179 23.27 13.81 -34.69
CA ILE A 179 21.84 13.94 -34.42
C ILE A 179 21.60 13.47 -32.99
N LEU A 180 20.88 14.30 -32.22
CA LEU A 180 20.29 13.93 -30.94
C LEU A 180 18.83 13.57 -31.20
N ARG A 181 18.40 12.42 -30.70
CA ARG A 181 17.01 11.99 -30.69
C ARG A 181 16.52 12.05 -29.25
N ILE A 182 15.50 12.85 -29.00
CA ILE A 182 14.94 13.11 -27.69
C ILE A 182 13.53 12.55 -27.69
N TYR A 183 13.29 11.57 -26.84
CA TYR A 183 11.98 10.97 -26.64
C TYR A 183 11.20 11.84 -25.65
N THR A 184 10.09 12.42 -26.11
CA THR A 184 9.24 13.31 -25.32
C THR A 184 8.20 12.52 -24.52
N ASN A 185 7.78 11.38 -25.05
CA ASN A 185 6.89 10.42 -24.39
C ASN A 185 7.37 8.99 -24.71
N ILE A 186 7.47 8.14 -23.70
CA ILE A 186 7.69 6.70 -23.86
C ILE A 186 6.66 5.98 -22.98
N LYS A 187 5.75 5.24 -23.63
CA LYS A 187 4.80 4.34 -22.94
C LYS A 187 5.25 2.90 -23.09
N ILE A 188 5.35 2.18 -21.98
CA ILE A 188 5.73 0.77 -21.94
C ILE A 188 4.65 -0.08 -21.32
N GLY A 189 4.62 -1.36 -21.69
CA GLY A 189 3.93 -2.43 -20.98
C GLY A 189 4.95 -3.33 -20.28
N VAL A 190 4.72 -3.65 -19.02
CA VAL A 190 5.48 -4.63 -18.24
C VAL A 190 4.53 -5.74 -17.83
N GLN A 191 4.71 -6.94 -18.38
CA GLN A 191 3.79 -8.06 -18.17
C GLN A 191 4.50 -9.36 -17.74
N GLU A 192 3.80 -10.21 -17.01
CA GLU A 192 4.25 -11.56 -16.72
C GLU A 192 4.35 -12.42 -17.99
N ASN A 193 5.48 -13.11 -18.15
CA ASN A 193 5.69 -14.16 -19.13
C ASN A 193 6.38 -15.38 -18.49
N GLY A 194 5.62 -16.11 -17.68
CA GLY A 194 6.04 -17.34 -17.02
C GLY A 194 6.80 -17.10 -15.71
N THR A 195 7.50 -18.14 -15.23
CA THR A 195 8.15 -18.12 -13.92
C THR A 195 9.62 -17.67 -14.00
N SER A 196 10.00 -16.72 -13.15
CA SER A 196 11.37 -16.24 -13.03
C SER A 196 12.27 -17.26 -12.32
N THR A 197 13.50 -17.37 -12.81
CA THR A 197 14.60 -18.04 -12.10
C THR A 197 15.52 -17.05 -11.38
N VAL A 198 15.27 -15.74 -11.50
CA VAL A 198 16.06 -14.66 -10.92
C VAL A 198 15.29 -14.07 -9.74
N ASN A 199 15.85 -14.22 -8.54
CA ASN A 199 15.31 -13.75 -7.25
C ASN A 199 13.79 -13.94 -7.07
N PRO A 200 13.21 -15.14 -7.27
CA PRO A 200 11.81 -15.37 -6.90
C PRO A 200 11.65 -15.25 -5.37
N LEU A 201 10.56 -14.62 -4.91
CA LEU A 201 10.23 -14.53 -3.49
C LEU A 201 9.56 -15.83 -3.06
N LEU A 202 10.30 -16.68 -2.33
CA LEU A 202 9.87 -18.04 -1.96
C LEU A 202 9.39 -18.15 -0.50
N GLN A 203 9.81 -17.22 0.35
CA GLN A 203 9.57 -17.25 1.78
C GLN A 203 9.39 -15.83 2.29
N ARG A 204 8.45 -15.66 3.22
CA ARG A 204 8.21 -14.41 3.94
C ARG A 204 8.48 -14.66 5.43
N PRO A 205 8.93 -13.64 6.18
CA PRO A 205 9.02 -13.73 7.64
C PRO A 205 7.64 -13.97 8.28
N MET A 206 7.59 -14.74 9.38
CA MET A 206 6.33 -15.08 10.06
C MET A 206 5.64 -13.84 10.63
N ALA A 207 6.41 -12.98 11.31
CA ALA A 207 5.97 -11.67 11.82
C ALA A 207 6.47 -10.54 10.89
N GLY A 208 6.14 -10.62 9.61
CA GLY A 208 6.74 -9.76 8.58
C GLY A 208 6.36 -8.29 8.62
N GLY A 209 5.31 -7.93 9.36
CA GLY A 209 4.80 -6.59 9.46
C GLY A 209 5.77 -5.65 10.19
N SER A 210 5.98 -4.46 9.64
CA SER A 210 6.67 -3.36 10.31
C SER A 210 6.22 -2.05 9.69
N ARG A 211 5.76 -1.10 10.51
CA ARG A 211 5.41 0.25 10.02
C ARG A 211 6.57 0.90 9.27
N GLU A 212 7.81 0.64 9.69
CA GLU A 212 8.99 1.20 9.02
C GLU A 212 9.06 0.73 7.56
N PHE A 213 8.97 -0.58 7.32
CA PHE A 213 9.04 -1.17 5.98
C PHE A 213 7.80 -0.90 5.14
N GLU A 214 6.62 -0.86 5.76
CA GLU A 214 5.38 -0.47 5.08
C GLU A 214 5.49 0.94 4.48
N ASN A 215 6.04 1.87 5.25
CA ASN A 215 6.35 3.19 4.71
C ASN A 215 7.37 3.07 3.56
N MET A 216 8.39 2.20 3.65
CA MET A 216 9.43 2.06 2.61
C MET A 216 8.84 1.60 1.29
N TYR A 217 7.89 0.65 1.34
CA TYR A 217 7.22 0.14 0.16
C TYR A 217 6.43 1.23 -0.58
N ARG A 218 5.69 2.07 0.16
CA ARG A 218 4.87 3.16 -0.39
C ARG A 218 5.67 4.19 -1.17
N GLU A 219 6.90 4.44 -0.78
CA GLU A 219 7.79 5.34 -1.50
C GLU A 219 8.47 4.63 -2.66
N HIS A 220 9.12 3.51 -2.35
CA HIS A 220 10.06 2.92 -3.26
C HIS A 220 9.39 2.33 -4.51
N PHE A 221 8.13 1.92 -4.39
CA PHE A 221 7.37 1.31 -5.48
C PHE A 221 6.25 2.23 -5.99
N ILE A 222 6.37 2.67 -7.24
CA ILE A 222 5.41 3.62 -7.85
C ILE A 222 4.02 3.02 -8.12
N ASN A 223 3.87 1.70 -8.00
CA ASN A 223 2.62 0.98 -8.16
C ASN A 223 2.14 0.33 -6.84
N TYR A 224 2.65 0.78 -5.68
CA TYR A 224 2.17 0.28 -4.39
C TYR A 224 0.87 0.98 -4.00
N THR A 225 -0.21 0.23 -3.76
CA THR A 225 -1.52 0.77 -3.39
C THR A 225 -2.01 0.21 -2.05
N THR A 226 -2.77 1.01 -1.30
CA THR A 226 -3.31 0.60 0.02
C THR A 226 -4.48 -0.37 -0.05
N GLU A 227 -5.06 -0.57 -1.23
CA GLU A 227 -6.20 -1.47 -1.44
C GLU A 227 -5.80 -2.95 -1.57
N ASP A 228 -4.50 -3.25 -1.53
CA ASP A 228 -3.94 -4.61 -1.52
C ASP A 228 -4.18 -5.33 -0.17
N ARG A 229 -5.45 -5.45 0.29
CA ARG A 229 -5.94 -6.31 1.40
C ARG A 229 -5.02 -6.45 2.63
N TYR A 230 -4.27 -5.42 2.99
CA TYR A 230 -3.40 -5.44 4.15
C TYR A 230 -4.00 -4.54 5.21
N VAL A 231 -4.35 -5.15 6.35
CA VAL A 231 -4.60 -4.40 7.59
C VAL A 231 -3.34 -3.55 7.83
N PRO A 232 -3.45 -2.22 7.99
CA PRO A 232 -2.30 -1.37 8.28
C PRO A 232 -1.51 -1.97 9.45
N VAL A 233 -0.22 -2.27 9.23
CA VAL A 233 0.61 -2.79 10.33
C VAL A 233 0.88 -1.65 11.29
N SER A 234 0.24 -1.73 12.45
CA SER A 234 0.41 -0.78 13.55
C SER A 234 1.60 -1.13 14.45
N GLU A 235 2.29 -2.25 14.21
CA GLU A 235 3.40 -2.67 15.07
C GLU A 235 4.76 -2.04 14.70
N PRO A 236 5.57 -1.69 15.72
CA PRO A 236 6.98 -1.34 15.54
C PRO A 236 7.81 -2.59 15.26
N GLY A 237 8.67 -2.52 14.25
CA GLY A 237 9.56 -3.63 13.91
C GLY A 237 10.57 -3.96 15.03
N PRO A 238 10.72 -5.23 15.46
CA PRO A 238 11.63 -5.61 16.54
C PRO A 238 13.11 -5.33 16.25
N MET A 239 13.91 -5.13 17.32
CA MET A 239 15.35 -4.93 17.28
C MET A 239 16.11 -6.10 17.92
N ARG A 240 17.20 -6.53 17.27
CA ARG A 240 18.20 -7.42 17.86
C ARG A 240 19.54 -6.72 18.05
N ILE A 241 20.03 -6.75 19.29
CA ILE A 241 21.34 -6.22 19.67
C ILE A 241 22.33 -7.36 19.80
N ILE A 242 23.34 -7.38 18.93
CA ILE A 242 24.46 -8.32 19.02
C ILE A 242 25.61 -7.59 19.70
N SER A 243 25.91 -7.95 20.94
CA SER A 243 26.88 -7.24 21.77
C SER A 243 28.07 -8.11 22.14
N TYR A 244 29.23 -7.49 22.28
CA TYR A 244 30.34 -8.11 23.00
C TYR A 244 29.99 -8.26 24.48
N GLY A 245 30.15 -9.45 25.07
CA GLY A 245 29.78 -9.72 26.46
C GLY A 245 30.31 -8.73 27.50
N GLY A 246 31.50 -8.15 27.28
CA GLY A 246 32.08 -7.14 28.16
C GLY A 246 31.36 -5.77 28.16
N PHE A 247 30.43 -5.56 27.23
CA PHE A 247 29.70 -4.31 27.02
C PHE A 247 28.21 -4.41 27.38
N MET A 248 27.67 -5.61 27.53
CA MET A 248 26.24 -5.84 27.76
C MET A 248 25.71 -5.10 29.00
N GLU A 249 26.44 -5.10 30.13
CA GLU A 249 26.01 -4.39 31.35
C GLU A 249 25.84 -2.87 31.11
N ALA A 250 26.71 -2.26 30.32
CA ALA A 250 26.60 -0.84 29.97
C ALA A 250 25.55 -0.56 28.89
N MET A 251 25.16 -1.59 28.13
CA MET A 251 24.15 -1.51 27.08
C MET A 251 22.74 -1.73 27.60
N GLN A 252 22.57 -2.40 28.76
CA GLN A 252 21.25 -2.72 29.32
C GLN A 252 20.30 -1.51 29.43
N PRO A 253 20.73 -0.31 29.88
CA PRO A 253 19.82 0.84 29.94
C PRO A 253 19.21 1.24 28.59
N PHE A 254 19.92 0.98 27.48
CA PHE A 254 19.38 1.20 26.14
C PHE A 254 18.31 0.16 25.78
N VAL A 255 18.55 -1.11 26.10
CA VAL A 255 17.56 -2.20 25.92
C VAL A 255 16.29 -1.86 26.68
N ASP A 256 16.44 -1.50 27.96
CA ASP A 256 15.33 -1.13 28.84
C ASP A 256 14.57 0.06 28.26
N TRP A 257 15.27 1.09 27.77
CA TRP A 257 14.65 2.25 27.14
C TRP A 257 13.89 1.90 25.84
N LYS A 258 14.46 1.06 24.98
CA LYS A 258 13.80 0.67 23.72
C LYS A 258 12.51 -0.11 24.00
N ASN A 259 12.55 -1.06 24.93
CA ASN A 259 11.34 -1.76 25.38
C ASN A 259 10.36 -0.79 26.04
N TYR A 260 10.83 0.12 26.90
CA TYR A 260 10.01 1.12 27.58
C TYR A 260 9.24 2.02 26.60
N LYS A 261 9.86 2.44 25.50
CA LYS A 261 9.23 3.26 24.45
C LYS A 261 8.46 2.46 23.38
N GLY A 262 8.38 1.14 23.51
CA GLY A 262 7.62 0.28 22.60
C GLY A 262 8.37 -0.24 21.38
N ILE A 263 9.69 -0.39 21.40
CA ILE A 263 10.43 -1.12 20.35
C ILE A 263 10.91 -2.44 20.97
N PRO A 264 10.29 -3.60 20.63
CA PRO A 264 10.69 -4.90 21.16
C PRO A 264 12.18 -5.13 20.92
N THR A 265 12.97 -5.24 21.98
CA THR A 265 14.43 -5.25 21.90
C THR A 265 15.02 -6.33 22.78
N GLU A 266 15.83 -7.18 22.16
CA GLU A 266 16.60 -8.21 22.84
C GLU A 266 18.09 -8.06 22.56
N MET A 267 18.91 -8.52 23.51
CA MET A 267 20.37 -8.44 23.42
C MET A 267 21.01 -9.80 23.67
N VAL A 268 21.93 -10.17 22.78
CA VAL A 268 22.65 -11.45 22.79
C VAL A 268 24.17 -11.23 22.79
N ASP A 269 24.92 -12.08 23.48
CA ASP A 269 26.38 -12.07 23.42
C ASP A 269 26.84 -12.68 22.09
N VAL A 270 27.68 -11.96 21.35
CA VAL A 270 28.32 -12.46 20.12
C VAL A 270 29.07 -13.77 20.35
N ALA A 271 29.57 -14.01 21.57
CA ALA A 271 30.26 -15.25 21.94
C ALA A 271 29.33 -16.48 21.98
N ASP A 272 28.02 -16.28 22.20
CA ASP A 272 27.02 -17.35 22.21
C ASP A 272 26.55 -17.70 20.79
N ILE A 273 26.67 -16.75 19.84
CA ILE A 273 26.39 -16.97 18.41
C ILE A 273 27.57 -17.66 17.72
N GLY A 274 28.76 -17.06 17.74
CA GLY A 274 29.98 -17.67 17.19
C GLY A 274 30.71 -16.84 16.13
N THR A 275 30.94 -17.44 14.95
CA THR A 275 31.70 -16.86 13.84
C THR A 275 30.88 -15.90 13.00
N ILE A 276 31.49 -15.22 12.02
CA ILE A 276 30.78 -14.29 11.11
C ILE A 276 29.66 -15.02 10.35
N ASP A 277 29.93 -16.24 9.86
CA ASP A 277 28.94 -17.06 9.17
C ASP A 277 27.80 -17.47 10.12
N ASP A 278 28.09 -17.66 11.42
CA ASP A 278 27.07 -17.94 12.43
C ASP A 278 26.24 -16.69 12.77
N ILE A 279 26.85 -15.50 12.74
CA ILE A 279 26.15 -14.21 12.91
C ILE A 279 25.20 -13.95 11.75
N ASP A 280 25.66 -14.17 10.51
CA ASP A 280 24.85 -14.03 9.30
C ASP A 280 23.62 -14.97 9.35
N ALA A 281 23.86 -16.24 9.67
CA ALA A 281 22.79 -17.24 9.82
C ALA A 281 21.84 -16.93 10.99
N TYR A 282 22.36 -16.37 12.10
CA TYR A 282 21.53 -15.94 13.23
C TYR A 282 20.62 -14.79 12.85
N ILE A 283 21.15 -13.75 12.18
CA ILE A 283 20.33 -12.63 11.71
C ILE A 283 19.27 -13.10 10.71
N GLU A 284 19.62 -14.02 9.80
CA GLU A 284 18.67 -14.65 8.87
C GLU A 284 17.55 -15.39 9.63
N SER A 285 17.86 -16.17 10.67
CA SER A 285 16.83 -16.87 11.45
C SER A 285 15.91 -15.91 12.18
N GLU A 286 16.47 -14.89 12.83
CA GLU A 286 15.68 -13.88 13.56
C GLU A 286 14.80 -13.06 12.60
N TYR A 287 15.27 -12.81 11.38
CA TYR A 287 14.47 -12.19 10.33
C TYR A 287 13.26 -13.04 9.97
N TYR A 288 13.44 -14.33 9.66
CA TYR A 288 12.34 -15.19 9.24
C TYR A 288 11.40 -15.63 10.37
N GLU A 289 11.92 -15.86 11.57
CA GLU A 289 11.16 -16.36 12.72
C GLU A 289 10.47 -15.21 13.48
N ASP A 290 11.23 -14.17 13.84
CA ASP A 290 10.75 -13.09 14.71
C ASP A 290 10.43 -11.80 13.95
N GLY A 291 10.70 -11.75 12.64
CA GLY A 291 10.36 -10.58 11.83
C GLY A 291 11.15 -9.33 12.21
N ILE A 292 12.40 -9.47 12.66
CA ILE A 292 13.18 -8.31 13.11
C ILE A 292 13.33 -7.26 12.00
N ALA A 293 13.24 -5.99 12.36
CA ALA A 293 13.42 -4.86 11.44
C ALA A 293 14.76 -4.14 11.65
N PHE A 294 15.33 -4.23 12.85
CA PHE A 294 16.58 -3.55 13.20
C PHE A 294 17.63 -4.51 13.78
N VAL A 295 18.89 -4.27 13.42
CA VAL A 295 20.06 -4.89 14.07
C VAL A 295 21.01 -3.79 14.56
N LEU A 296 21.49 -3.92 15.79
CA LEU A 296 22.52 -3.04 16.34
C LEU A 296 23.72 -3.85 16.82
N LEU A 297 24.88 -3.61 16.20
CA LEU A 297 26.15 -4.24 16.59
C LEU A 297 26.84 -3.40 17.66
N VAL A 298 27.15 -3.99 18.82
CA VAL A 298 27.78 -3.30 19.96
C VAL A 298 29.20 -3.82 20.19
N GLY A 299 30.13 -3.16 19.52
CA GLY A 299 31.56 -3.46 19.52
C GLY A 299 32.26 -2.91 18.29
N ASP A 300 33.55 -2.60 18.42
CA ASP A 300 34.42 -2.30 17.28
C ASP A 300 34.74 -3.62 16.51
N ILE A 301 35.42 -3.53 15.37
CA ILE A 301 35.80 -4.68 14.51
C ILE A 301 36.55 -5.77 15.29
N ALA A 302 37.28 -5.39 16.34
CA ALA A 302 38.04 -6.34 17.16
C ALA A 302 37.14 -7.16 18.11
N GLN A 303 35.95 -6.65 18.44
CA GLN A 303 34.96 -7.31 19.27
C GLN A 303 33.91 -8.05 18.44
N ILE A 304 33.43 -7.42 17.38
CA ILE A 304 32.44 -7.96 16.44
C ILE A 304 32.95 -7.67 15.03
N GLU A 305 33.47 -8.71 14.38
CA GLU A 305 33.92 -8.64 12.99
C GLU A 305 32.71 -8.47 12.04
N SER A 306 32.97 -8.07 10.80
CA SER A 306 31.95 -7.81 9.78
C SER A 306 32.18 -8.67 8.54
N ILE A 307 31.15 -8.86 7.72
CA ILE A 307 31.33 -9.45 6.39
C ILE A 307 32.27 -8.56 5.58
N ARG A 308 33.23 -9.16 4.87
CA ARG A 308 34.22 -8.43 4.08
C ARG A 308 33.99 -8.61 2.59
N ARG A 309 33.97 -7.48 1.88
CA ARG A 309 33.61 -7.37 0.46
C ARG A 309 34.80 -6.82 -0.34
N SER A 310 34.85 -7.12 -1.64
CA SER A 310 35.88 -6.65 -2.59
C SER A 310 35.30 -6.11 -3.90
N GLU A 311 34.01 -5.84 -3.91
CA GLU A 311 33.27 -5.18 -4.96
C GLU A 311 33.59 -3.67 -4.96
N GLY A 312 33.42 -2.99 -6.10
CA GLY A 312 33.75 -1.56 -6.22
C GLY A 312 35.21 -1.22 -5.83
N ASP A 313 35.38 -0.22 -4.97
CA ASP A 313 36.67 0.19 -4.40
C ASP A 313 37.05 -0.62 -3.12
N GLY A 314 36.24 -1.61 -2.75
CA GLY A 314 36.53 -2.48 -1.63
C GLY A 314 37.74 -3.40 -1.86
N SER A 315 38.48 -3.69 -0.80
CA SER A 315 39.59 -4.64 -0.84
C SER A 315 39.63 -5.45 0.45
N ASN A 316 38.77 -6.47 0.53
CA ASN A 316 38.53 -7.21 1.78
C ASN A 316 38.13 -6.26 2.92
N THR A 317 37.28 -5.28 2.59
CA THR A 317 36.83 -4.20 3.48
C THR A 317 35.56 -4.62 4.22
N PRO A 318 35.41 -4.31 5.52
CA PRO A 318 34.18 -4.61 6.24
C PRO A 318 32.96 -3.87 5.68
N SER A 319 31.81 -4.54 5.72
CA SER A 319 30.53 -4.11 5.17
C SER A 319 29.43 -4.63 6.09
N ASP A 320 28.99 -3.81 7.06
CA ASP A 320 27.91 -4.21 7.97
C ASP A 320 26.58 -4.38 7.22
N ASN A 321 26.33 -3.55 6.20
CA ASN A 321 25.13 -3.65 5.36
C ASN A 321 25.00 -5.02 4.68
N SER A 322 26.09 -5.78 4.52
CA SER A 322 26.04 -7.14 3.98
C SER A 322 25.21 -8.12 4.82
N PHE A 323 25.05 -7.88 6.13
CA PHE A 323 24.19 -8.71 6.98
C PHE A 323 22.68 -8.49 6.74
N THR A 324 22.34 -7.51 5.88
CA THR A 324 20.95 -7.11 5.64
C THR A 324 20.37 -7.69 4.35
N PHE A 325 21.20 -8.30 3.50
CA PHE A 325 20.77 -8.92 2.25
C PHE A 325 20.40 -10.39 2.49
N ILE A 326 19.18 -10.62 2.95
CA ILE A 326 18.71 -11.90 3.47
C ILE A 326 17.84 -12.62 2.44
N ALA A 327 16.85 -11.92 1.89
CA ALA A 327 15.89 -12.49 0.97
C ALA A 327 16.39 -12.34 -0.47
N GLY A 328 16.58 -13.47 -1.16
CA GLY A 328 17.09 -13.47 -2.53
C GLY A 328 18.60 -13.25 -2.62
N ASN A 329 19.07 -12.85 -3.79
CA ASN A 329 20.48 -12.60 -4.06
C ASN A 329 20.62 -11.26 -4.79
N ASP A 330 20.53 -10.18 -4.02
CA ASP A 330 20.65 -8.80 -4.46
C ASP A 330 21.32 -7.93 -3.37
N PHE A 331 21.21 -6.61 -3.51
CA PHE A 331 21.85 -5.61 -2.65
C PHE A 331 20.83 -4.60 -2.06
N TYR A 332 19.56 -5.02 -1.94
CA TYR A 332 18.51 -4.25 -1.28
C TYR A 332 18.36 -4.76 0.16
N PRO A 333 18.49 -3.90 1.18
CA PRO A 333 18.41 -4.34 2.58
C PRO A 333 17.02 -4.81 3.03
N ASP A 334 16.90 -6.01 3.61
CA ASP A 334 15.66 -6.56 4.18
C ASP A 334 15.41 -6.17 5.65
N LEU A 335 16.44 -5.59 6.29
CA LEU A 335 16.43 -5.02 7.64
C LEU A 335 17.41 -3.84 7.71
N ILE A 336 17.34 -3.06 8.78
CA ILE A 336 18.17 -1.86 8.97
C ILE A 336 19.24 -2.12 10.03
N ILE A 337 20.53 -1.94 9.69
CA ILE A 337 21.65 -2.21 10.60
C ILE A 337 22.43 -0.95 10.98
N GLY A 338 22.86 -0.87 12.23
CA GLY A 338 23.79 0.15 12.72
C GLY A 338 24.84 -0.43 13.68
N ARG A 339 25.88 0.37 13.98
CA ARG A 339 26.96 -0.01 14.90
C ARG A 339 27.24 1.02 15.99
N PHE A 340 27.17 0.59 17.24
CA PHE A 340 27.82 1.24 18.37
C PHE A 340 29.27 0.74 18.49
N SER A 341 30.16 1.33 17.68
CA SER A 341 31.56 0.91 17.64
C SER A 341 32.29 1.34 18.91
N ALA A 342 32.63 0.37 19.76
CA ALA A 342 33.25 0.58 21.06
C ALA A 342 34.44 -0.34 21.30
N GLU A 343 35.53 0.22 21.83
CA GLU A 343 36.71 -0.54 22.29
C GLU A 343 36.70 -0.77 23.81
N ASN A 344 35.81 -0.07 24.55
CA ASN A 344 35.70 -0.13 25.99
C ASN A 344 34.29 0.30 26.47
N THR A 345 33.96 -0.03 27.71
CA THR A 345 32.65 0.25 28.34
C THR A 345 32.28 1.73 28.33
N THR A 346 33.24 2.65 28.53
CA THR A 346 32.96 4.09 28.54
C THR A 346 32.50 4.60 27.17
N HIS A 347 32.96 4.02 26.05
CA HIS A 347 32.43 4.35 24.73
C HIS A 347 30.94 3.96 24.62
N VAL A 348 30.57 2.77 25.12
CA VAL A 348 29.18 2.28 25.15
C VAL A 348 28.31 3.20 26.00
N GLU A 349 28.72 3.48 27.24
CA GLU A 349 28.02 4.40 28.14
C GLU A 349 27.81 5.77 27.48
N THR A 350 28.80 6.27 26.73
CA THR A 350 28.70 7.57 26.04
C THR A 350 27.66 7.55 24.92
N MET A 351 27.57 6.46 24.15
CA MET A 351 26.57 6.31 23.09
C MET A 351 25.17 6.09 23.67
N VAL A 352 25.03 5.20 24.66
CA VAL A 352 23.76 4.93 25.36
C VAL A 352 23.19 6.18 26.01
N ASN A 353 23.97 6.89 26.84
CA ASN A 353 23.50 8.09 27.54
C ASN A 353 23.05 9.20 26.57
N ARG A 354 23.74 9.34 25.44
CA ARG A 354 23.41 10.32 24.40
C ARG A 354 22.08 9.99 23.74
N THR A 355 21.91 8.74 23.31
CA THR A 355 20.68 8.32 22.64
C THR A 355 19.48 8.39 23.56
N MET A 356 19.60 7.89 24.80
CA MET A 356 18.52 8.02 25.78
C MET A 356 18.17 9.48 26.03
N SER A 357 19.16 10.36 26.28
CA SER A 357 18.89 11.78 26.51
C SER A 357 18.24 12.48 25.30
N TYR A 358 18.61 12.11 24.07
CA TYR A 358 18.04 12.69 22.86
C TYR A 358 16.57 12.27 22.65
N GLU A 359 16.25 11.01 22.93
CA GLU A 359 14.91 10.46 22.72
C GLU A 359 13.96 10.80 23.88
N MET A 360 14.42 10.64 25.13
CA MET A 360 13.62 10.75 26.36
C MET A 360 13.42 12.20 26.81
N ASP A 361 14.50 13.01 26.79
CA ASP A 361 14.53 14.35 27.41
C ASP A 361 14.83 15.48 26.40
N PRO A 362 14.07 15.63 25.31
CA PRO A 362 14.27 16.78 24.41
C PRO A 362 13.97 18.12 25.11
N ASP A 363 14.74 19.17 24.78
CA ASP A 363 14.50 20.52 25.31
C ASP A 363 13.39 21.22 24.51
N PRO A 364 12.19 21.46 25.09
CA PRO A 364 11.08 22.08 24.37
C PRO A 364 11.24 23.60 24.19
N THR A 365 12.36 24.18 24.62
CA THR A 365 12.63 25.62 24.58
C THR A 365 13.82 26.02 23.71
N ASP A 366 14.59 25.06 23.22
CA ASP A 366 15.77 25.32 22.40
C ASP A 366 15.43 25.16 20.90
N ASP A 367 15.96 26.07 20.07
CA ASP A 367 15.67 26.14 18.63
C ASP A 367 16.74 25.43 17.79
N TRP A 368 17.71 24.74 18.41
CA TRP A 368 18.78 24.05 17.68
C TRP A 368 18.26 22.93 16.76
N TYR A 369 17.10 22.35 17.08
CA TYR A 369 16.41 21.36 16.24
C TYR A 369 16.06 21.88 14.85
N LYS A 370 15.85 23.20 14.72
CA LYS A 370 15.48 23.90 13.48
C LYS A 370 16.70 24.45 12.72
N LYS A 371 17.92 24.01 13.08
CA LYS A 371 19.16 24.55 12.52
C LYS A 371 20.04 23.45 11.95
N GLY A 372 20.50 23.63 10.72
CA GLY A 372 21.38 22.69 10.03
C GLY A 372 22.72 23.31 9.61
N SER A 373 23.59 22.49 9.05
CA SER A 373 24.81 22.96 8.38
C SER A 373 25.10 22.14 7.13
N GLY A 374 25.42 22.82 6.03
CA GLY A 374 26.07 22.24 4.87
C GLY A 374 27.57 22.53 4.89
N PHE A 375 28.38 21.51 4.68
CA PHE A 375 29.84 21.59 4.57
C PHE A 375 30.29 21.00 3.21
N ALA A 376 30.68 21.85 2.25
CA ALA A 376 30.96 21.44 0.88
C ALA A 376 32.32 21.89 0.34
N SER A 377 32.92 21.04 -0.50
CA SER A 377 34.00 21.48 -1.40
C SER A 377 33.46 22.39 -2.52
N ASP A 378 34.34 23.08 -3.25
CA ASP A 378 33.99 23.83 -4.48
C ASP A 378 34.35 23.03 -5.75
N GLN A 379 34.36 21.70 -5.63
CA GLN A 379 34.79 20.76 -6.68
C GLN A 379 33.62 19.94 -7.22
N GLY A 380 33.85 19.35 -8.38
CA GLY A 380 32.84 18.64 -9.15
C GLY A 380 33.12 18.78 -10.66
N PRO A 381 32.10 18.61 -11.52
CA PRO A 381 30.72 18.24 -11.15
C PRO A 381 30.57 16.76 -10.79
N GLY A 382 29.63 16.45 -9.90
CA GLY A 382 29.17 15.09 -9.57
C GLY A 382 27.80 14.80 -10.19
N ASP A 383 26.89 14.23 -9.40
CA ASP A 383 25.51 13.95 -9.82
C ASP A 383 24.77 15.24 -10.23
N ASP A 384 23.76 15.12 -11.10
CA ASP A 384 23.02 16.23 -11.74
C ASP A 384 23.86 17.29 -12.49
N GLY A 385 25.17 17.03 -12.62
CA GLY A 385 26.15 17.95 -13.15
C GLY A 385 26.50 19.09 -12.18
N GLU A 386 26.30 18.89 -10.88
CA GLU A 386 26.44 19.92 -9.84
C GLU A 386 27.81 19.88 -9.18
N TYR A 387 28.34 21.04 -8.82
CA TYR A 387 29.45 21.12 -7.88
C TYR A 387 28.96 20.80 -6.47
N ASP A 388 29.84 20.29 -5.60
CA ASP A 388 29.48 19.89 -4.22
C ASP A 388 28.78 21.03 -3.43
N ASP A 389 29.14 22.30 -3.68
CA ASP A 389 28.53 23.47 -3.04
C ASP A 389 27.16 23.84 -3.63
N GLU A 390 26.95 23.61 -4.92
CA GLU A 390 25.64 23.75 -5.57
C GLU A 390 24.66 22.68 -5.05
N HIS A 391 25.13 21.43 -4.96
CA HIS A 391 24.41 20.29 -4.38
C HIS A 391 23.93 20.58 -2.94
N LEU A 392 24.84 21.02 -2.06
CA LEU A 392 24.44 21.37 -0.70
C LEU A 392 23.58 22.64 -0.61
N ASP A 393 23.60 23.53 -1.61
CA ASP A 393 22.67 24.64 -1.70
C ASP A 393 21.25 24.18 -2.05
N ASN A 394 21.09 23.18 -2.91
CA ASN A 394 19.78 22.57 -3.19
C ASN A 394 19.20 21.90 -1.95
N ILE A 395 19.99 21.05 -1.28
CA ILE A 395 19.59 20.42 0.01
C ILE A 395 19.25 21.48 1.05
N ARG A 396 20.01 22.58 1.11
CA ARG A 396 19.73 23.68 2.02
C ARG A 396 18.36 24.30 1.77
N GLU A 397 17.96 24.53 0.52
CA GLU A 397 16.63 25.07 0.22
C GLU A 397 15.52 24.09 0.62
N LEU A 398 15.68 22.79 0.37
CA LEU A 398 14.73 21.75 0.85
C LEU A 398 14.52 21.84 2.37
N LEU A 399 15.61 21.91 3.15
CA LEU A 399 15.53 22.01 4.60
C LEU A 399 14.81 23.28 5.07
N LEU A 400 15.08 24.42 4.40
CA LEU A 400 14.49 25.73 4.74
C LEU A 400 13.01 25.85 4.36
N ASP A 401 12.58 25.15 3.31
CA ASP A 401 11.17 25.08 2.89
C ASP A 401 10.34 24.15 3.80
N TYR A 402 11.00 23.29 4.58
CA TYR A 402 10.39 22.41 5.56
C TYR A 402 10.24 23.07 6.95
N THR A 403 11.06 22.67 7.94
CA THR A 403 10.97 23.16 9.33
C THR A 403 12.16 24.02 9.75
N TYR A 404 13.24 24.08 8.96
CA TYR A 404 14.47 24.76 9.36
C TYR A 404 14.40 26.26 9.20
N VAL A 405 14.97 27.00 10.16
CA VAL A 405 15.04 28.47 10.13
C VAL A 405 16.42 28.99 9.77
N HIS A 406 17.43 28.11 9.80
CA HIS A 406 18.82 28.46 9.50
C HIS A 406 19.60 27.22 9.08
N VAL A 407 20.31 27.31 7.97
CA VAL A 407 21.26 26.29 7.52
C VAL A 407 22.55 26.99 7.12
N ASP A 408 23.66 26.66 7.78
CA ASP A 408 24.97 27.25 7.47
C ASP A 408 25.48 26.79 6.12
N GLN A 409 26.15 27.69 5.39
CA GLN A 409 26.91 27.39 4.17
C GLN A 409 28.40 27.55 4.50
N ILE A 410 29.03 26.50 5.04
CA ILE A 410 30.48 26.52 5.34
C ILE A 410 31.19 25.77 4.21
N TYR A 411 31.45 26.50 3.12
CA TYR A 411 31.94 25.92 1.87
C TYR A 411 33.32 26.44 1.50
N ASP A 412 34.05 25.68 0.69
CA ASP A 412 35.29 26.14 0.10
C ASP A 412 35.08 27.42 -0.76
N PRO A 413 36.15 28.20 -1.00
CA PRO A 413 37.46 28.12 -0.35
C PRO A 413 37.48 28.87 1.00
N SER A 414 36.31 29.30 1.50
CA SER A 414 36.22 30.26 2.62
C SER A 414 35.87 29.62 3.96
N GLY A 415 35.34 28.40 3.93
CA GLY A 415 34.96 27.60 5.07
C GLY A 415 36.16 27.22 5.93
N THR A 416 35.95 27.22 7.25
CA THR A 416 37.02 26.96 8.21
C THR A 416 36.53 26.09 9.35
N VAL A 417 37.47 25.32 9.91
CA VAL A 417 37.25 24.54 11.15
C VAL A 417 36.66 25.40 12.27
N ALA A 418 37.10 26.65 12.42
CA ALA A 418 36.60 27.53 13.47
C ALA A 418 35.12 27.93 13.27
N GLN A 419 34.65 28.04 12.03
CA GLN A 419 33.23 28.26 11.73
C GLN A 419 32.42 27.00 12.01
N GLY A 420 32.91 25.82 11.60
CA GLY A 420 32.28 24.53 11.89
C GLY A 420 32.15 24.26 13.39
N GLU A 421 33.24 24.38 14.14
CA GLU A 421 33.24 24.27 15.60
C GLU A 421 32.26 25.26 16.24
N ALA A 422 32.21 26.51 15.76
CA ALA A 422 31.27 27.49 16.28
C ALA A 422 29.81 27.10 16.02
N ALA A 423 29.47 26.68 14.80
CA ALA A 423 28.12 26.27 14.42
C ALA A 423 27.64 25.06 15.24
N LEU A 424 28.48 24.01 15.31
CA LEU A 424 28.19 22.79 16.06
C LEU A 424 28.03 23.06 17.57
N ASN A 425 28.91 23.88 18.16
CA ASN A 425 28.82 24.24 19.57
C ASN A 425 27.61 25.12 19.91
N GLU A 426 27.08 25.88 18.94
CA GLU A 426 25.83 26.64 19.09
C GLU A 426 24.59 25.75 18.96
N GLY A 427 24.73 24.61 18.27
CA GLY A 427 23.75 23.54 18.12
C GLY A 427 23.19 23.45 16.70
N ARG A 428 23.26 22.26 16.12
CA ARG A 428 22.69 21.87 14.81
C ARG A 428 22.12 20.47 14.89
N SER A 429 20.94 20.25 14.32
CA SER A 429 20.28 18.95 14.27
C SER A 429 20.76 18.09 13.11
N ILE A 430 21.06 18.70 11.96
CA ILE A 430 21.55 18.02 10.77
C ILE A 430 22.89 18.60 10.31
N VAL A 431 23.78 17.73 9.84
CA VAL A 431 24.94 18.10 9.03
C VAL A 431 24.95 17.29 7.74
N ASN A 432 24.90 17.97 6.60
CA ASN A 432 25.22 17.37 5.31
C ASN A 432 26.65 17.77 4.93
N TYR A 433 27.48 16.77 4.60
CA TYR A 433 28.84 16.97 4.12
C TYR A 433 29.02 16.35 2.74
N THR A 434 29.64 17.08 1.82
CA THR A 434 29.96 16.59 0.47
C THR A 434 31.35 17.08 0.06
N GLY A 435 32.28 16.15 -0.11
CA GLY A 435 33.65 16.49 -0.52
C GLY A 435 34.66 15.39 -0.24
N HIS A 436 35.92 15.78 -0.04
CA HIS A 436 37.02 14.84 0.22
C HIS A 436 37.00 14.31 1.65
N GLY A 437 37.43 13.08 1.85
CA GLY A 437 37.52 12.47 3.18
C GLY A 437 38.86 11.78 3.41
N SER A 438 39.20 11.62 4.68
CA SER A 438 40.23 10.69 5.12
C SER A 438 39.69 9.85 6.28
N ASN A 439 40.42 8.80 6.66
CA ASN A 439 40.09 7.99 7.83
C ASN A 439 39.84 8.84 9.10
N SER A 440 40.40 10.05 9.20
CA SER A 440 40.35 10.88 10.41
C SER A 440 39.84 12.31 10.21
N SER A 441 39.28 12.65 9.04
CA SER A 441 38.86 14.02 8.75
C SER A 441 37.93 14.17 7.55
N TRP A 442 37.20 15.28 7.56
CA TRP A 442 36.78 15.96 6.34
C TRP A 442 37.94 16.75 5.72
N GLY A 443 37.93 16.88 4.39
CA GLY A 443 39.04 17.44 3.62
C GLY A 443 38.87 18.90 3.23
N ASN A 444 37.66 19.33 2.88
CA ASN A 444 37.34 20.61 2.25
C ASN A 444 36.00 21.14 2.76
N GLY A 445 35.70 22.44 2.60
CA GLY A 445 34.45 23.04 3.08
C GLY A 445 34.38 23.24 4.59
N CYS A 446 34.83 22.27 5.37
CA CYS A 446 35.07 22.37 6.79
C CYS A 446 36.07 21.28 7.18
N PRO A 447 37.39 21.50 7.07
CA PRO A 447 38.40 20.43 7.19
C PRO A 447 38.66 20.01 8.65
N MET A 448 37.60 19.62 9.35
CA MET A 448 37.61 19.13 10.72
C MET A 448 38.18 17.72 10.76
N ASN A 449 38.97 17.45 11.80
CA ASN A 449 39.54 16.13 12.05
C ASN A 449 39.14 15.61 13.45
N ASN A 450 39.56 14.38 13.79
CA ASN A 450 39.29 13.76 15.09
C ASN A 450 39.63 14.67 16.28
N THR A 451 40.68 15.51 16.21
CA THR A 451 41.03 16.42 17.30
C THR A 451 40.00 17.54 17.47
N ASN A 452 39.45 18.05 16.35
CA ASN A 452 38.40 19.07 16.39
C ASN A 452 37.10 18.51 16.94
N VAL A 453 36.70 17.31 16.51
CA VAL A 453 35.51 16.62 17.01
C VAL A 453 35.61 16.39 18.53
N ASN A 454 36.76 15.88 19.01
CA ASN A 454 37.01 15.71 20.45
C ASN A 454 37.13 17.05 21.23
N GLY A 455 37.22 18.18 20.52
CA GLY A 455 37.25 19.52 21.10
C GLY A 455 35.89 20.20 21.18
N LEU A 456 34.83 19.58 20.65
CA LEU A 456 33.47 20.12 20.69
C LEU A 456 32.94 20.17 22.13
N VAL A 457 32.00 21.08 22.34
CA VAL A 457 31.32 21.33 23.63
C VAL A 457 29.80 21.36 23.46
N ASN A 458 29.29 20.76 22.39
CA ASN A 458 27.87 20.70 21.99
C ASN A 458 27.06 19.66 22.81
N VAL A 459 27.21 19.69 24.14
CA VAL A 459 26.46 18.81 25.05
C VAL A 459 24.95 19.03 24.84
N ASN A 460 24.19 17.94 24.76
CA ASN A 460 22.74 17.89 24.49
C ASN A 460 22.30 18.47 23.13
N LYS A 461 23.26 18.70 22.21
CA LYS A 461 23.03 19.31 20.90
C LYS A 461 23.77 18.51 19.82
N TRP A 462 23.34 17.27 19.67
CA TRP A 462 24.03 16.28 18.85
C TRP A 462 23.37 16.21 17.45
N PRO A 463 24.05 16.70 16.40
CA PRO A 463 23.56 16.51 15.05
C PRO A 463 23.56 15.03 14.65
N TRP A 464 22.72 14.67 13.71
CA TRP A 464 22.93 13.50 12.87
C TRP A 464 23.58 13.93 11.55
N ILE A 465 24.35 13.03 10.93
CA ILE A 465 25.29 13.40 9.86
C ILE A 465 25.19 12.44 8.68
N TRP A 466 24.93 12.98 7.49
CA TRP A 466 25.18 12.30 6.22
C TRP A 466 26.44 12.86 5.59
N SER A 467 27.42 11.97 5.34
CA SER A 467 28.72 12.35 4.84
C SER A 467 29.03 11.61 3.55
N VAL A 468 29.01 12.36 2.45
CA VAL A 468 29.51 11.94 1.14
C VAL A 468 31.00 12.26 1.08
N ALA A 469 31.82 11.26 1.43
CA ALA A 469 33.26 11.40 1.55
C ALA A 469 33.98 10.03 1.58
N CYS A 470 35.23 10.00 1.11
CA CYS A 470 36.07 8.81 1.22
C CYS A 470 36.38 8.43 2.68
N VAL A 471 36.26 7.14 2.99
CA VAL A 471 36.86 6.42 4.13
C VAL A 471 36.62 7.02 5.53
N ASN A 472 35.66 7.93 5.70
CA ASN A 472 35.34 8.52 7.01
C ASN A 472 34.84 7.47 8.03
N GLY A 473 34.28 6.37 7.53
CA GLY A 473 33.83 5.22 8.29
C GLY A 473 34.81 4.04 8.27
N GLU A 474 36.06 4.17 7.85
CA GLU A 474 37.02 3.04 7.74
C GLU A 474 37.49 2.51 9.12
N PHE A 475 36.58 1.89 9.86
CA PHE A 475 36.71 1.49 11.27
C PHE A 475 37.66 0.31 11.52
N HIS A 476 38.16 -0.34 10.45
CA HIS A 476 39.13 -1.41 10.59
C HIS A 476 40.60 -0.93 10.60
N ILE A 477 40.86 0.36 10.41
CA ILE A 477 42.20 0.96 10.41
C ILE A 477 42.32 2.01 11.51
N GLY A 478 42.28 1.55 12.77
CA GLY A 478 42.31 2.43 13.94
C GLY A 478 41.05 3.27 14.08
N THR A 479 41.05 4.22 15.02
CA THR A 479 39.85 5.04 15.28
C THR A 479 39.56 5.97 14.12
N CYS A 480 38.48 5.70 13.40
CA CYS A 480 38.07 6.48 12.24
C CYS A 480 37.30 7.76 12.65
N PHE A 481 36.90 8.55 11.66
CA PHE A 481 36.19 9.82 11.87
C PHE A 481 34.79 9.59 12.43
N ALA A 482 34.04 8.61 11.90
CA ALA A 482 32.71 8.24 12.40
C ALA A 482 32.73 7.84 13.88
N GLU A 483 33.69 6.99 14.24
CA GLU A 483 33.89 6.56 15.64
C GLU A 483 34.24 7.72 16.55
N SER A 484 35.05 8.67 16.08
CA SER A 484 35.41 9.86 16.87
C SER A 484 34.19 10.72 17.20
N TRP A 485 33.22 10.84 16.29
CA TRP A 485 31.96 11.54 16.53
C TRP A 485 31.11 10.88 17.61
N LEU A 486 31.03 9.55 17.61
CA LEU A 486 30.24 8.79 18.59
C LEU A 486 30.95 8.55 19.91
N ARG A 487 32.27 8.62 19.96
CA ARG A 487 33.05 8.40 21.20
C ARG A 487 33.36 9.72 21.94
N ALA A 488 33.10 10.88 21.33
CA ALA A 488 33.48 12.18 21.87
C ALA A 488 32.78 12.52 23.19
N THR A 489 33.58 12.96 24.16
CA THR A 489 33.11 13.50 25.45
C THR A 489 33.86 14.78 25.80
N ASN A 490 33.22 15.65 26.59
CA ASN A 490 33.89 16.79 27.17
C ASN A 490 34.79 16.37 28.37
N SER A 491 35.45 17.34 29.00
CA SER A 491 36.36 17.06 30.14
C SER A 491 35.69 16.47 31.38
N ASN A 492 34.36 16.52 31.48
CA ASN A 492 33.58 15.94 32.58
C ASN A 492 33.04 14.54 32.24
N GLY A 493 33.25 14.04 31.01
CA GLY A 493 32.68 12.79 30.53
C GLY A 493 31.25 12.94 29.97
N GLU A 494 30.76 14.15 29.76
CA GLU A 494 29.43 14.37 29.16
C GLU A 494 29.53 14.17 27.63
N PRO A 495 28.57 13.49 26.99
CA PRO A 495 28.60 13.25 25.55
C PRO A 495 28.61 14.54 24.71
N THR A 496 29.46 14.55 23.68
CA THR A 496 29.58 15.60 22.65
C THR A 496 29.64 14.91 21.28
N GLY A 497 29.72 15.67 20.18
CA GLY A 497 29.75 15.07 18.84
C GLY A 497 28.34 14.84 18.28
N ALA A 498 28.05 13.67 17.69
CA ALA A 498 26.85 13.43 16.86
C ALA A 498 25.96 12.29 17.40
N ILE A 499 24.66 12.30 17.14
CA ILE A 499 23.75 11.21 17.58
C ILE A 499 23.91 9.95 16.73
N ALA A 500 24.05 10.13 15.42
CA ALA A 500 24.28 9.07 14.43
C ALA A 500 24.99 9.65 13.20
N THR A 501 25.73 8.82 12.47
CA THR A 501 26.42 9.22 11.24
C THR A 501 26.38 8.12 10.19
N LEU A 502 26.23 8.48 8.91
CA LEU A 502 26.39 7.58 7.77
C LEU A 502 27.69 7.93 7.05
N MET A 503 28.68 7.03 7.10
CA MET A 503 30.03 7.30 6.60
C MET A 503 30.62 6.07 5.90
N SER A 504 31.26 6.26 4.75
CA SER A 504 31.76 5.15 3.94
C SER A 504 33.05 4.53 4.48
N THR A 505 33.16 3.20 4.36
CA THR A 505 34.37 2.43 4.70
C THR A 505 35.41 2.40 3.57
N VAL A 506 35.08 2.87 2.37
CA VAL A 506 35.96 2.91 1.16
C VAL A 506 36.01 4.32 0.54
N ASN A 507 36.76 4.50 -0.56
CA ASN A 507 36.63 5.74 -1.33
C ASN A 507 35.29 5.74 -2.07
N GLN A 508 34.49 6.77 -1.83
CA GLN A 508 33.20 6.93 -2.48
C GLN A 508 33.33 7.56 -3.86
N ALA A 509 32.44 7.18 -4.76
CA ALA A 509 32.29 7.82 -6.06
C ALA A 509 31.82 9.28 -5.99
N TRP A 510 32.03 10.01 -7.09
CA TRP A 510 31.55 11.39 -7.23
C TRP A 510 30.04 11.48 -7.41
N ASN A 511 29.41 10.56 -8.17
CA ASN A 511 28.00 10.71 -8.58
C ASN A 511 27.03 9.94 -7.65
N PRO A 512 27.07 8.59 -7.55
CA PRO A 512 26.01 7.86 -6.84
C PRO A 512 25.75 8.30 -5.39
N PRO A 513 26.76 8.60 -4.56
CA PRO A 513 26.50 9.07 -3.20
C PRO A 513 25.81 10.44 -3.09
N MET A 514 25.88 11.30 -4.12
CA MET A 514 25.16 12.57 -4.15
C MET A 514 23.66 12.32 -4.34
N ASP A 515 23.29 11.52 -5.35
CA ASP A 515 21.91 11.05 -5.59
C ASP A 515 21.30 10.40 -4.34
N GLY A 516 22.06 9.53 -3.67
CA GLY A 516 21.62 8.95 -2.40
C GLY A 516 21.44 9.99 -1.29
N GLN A 517 22.26 11.03 -1.22
CA GLN A 517 22.13 12.11 -0.23
C GLN A 517 20.96 13.04 -0.53
N ASP A 518 20.66 13.32 -1.81
CA ASP A 518 19.48 14.08 -2.21
C ASP A 518 18.22 13.34 -1.80
N GLU A 519 18.12 12.06 -2.15
CA GLU A 519 16.98 11.23 -1.82
C GLU A 519 16.77 11.12 -0.29
N MET A 520 17.85 10.95 0.48
CA MET A 520 17.79 10.99 1.95
C MET A 520 17.16 12.30 2.48
N ASN A 521 17.54 13.45 1.92
CA ASN A 521 17.02 14.75 2.34
C ASN A 521 15.58 14.98 1.82
N ALA A 522 15.26 14.57 0.59
CA ALA A 522 13.92 14.67 0.00
C ALA A 522 12.88 13.87 0.81
N ILE A 523 13.20 12.63 1.17
CA ILE A 523 12.36 11.82 2.06
C ILE A 523 12.21 12.47 3.43
N PHE A 524 13.32 12.97 4.00
CA PHE A 524 13.29 13.59 5.34
C PHE A 524 12.38 14.83 5.41
N VAL A 525 12.37 15.65 4.36
CA VAL A 525 11.52 16.85 4.28
C VAL A 525 10.11 16.57 3.78
N GLU A 526 9.75 15.31 3.58
CA GLU A 526 8.43 14.87 3.11
C GLU A 526 8.06 15.47 1.74
N SER A 527 9.01 15.46 0.80
CA SER A 527 8.75 15.91 -0.58
C SER A 527 7.68 15.08 -1.30
N TYR A 528 7.41 13.86 -0.81
CA TYR A 528 6.46 12.91 -1.39
C TYR A 528 5.20 12.80 -0.51
N GLU A 529 4.02 13.05 -1.08
CA GLU A 529 2.74 13.30 -0.36
C GLU A 529 2.28 12.17 0.60
N ASN A 530 2.87 10.96 0.54
CA ASN A 530 2.50 9.81 1.37
C ASN A 530 3.71 9.06 1.98
N ASN A 531 4.87 9.71 2.08
CA ASN A 531 6.11 9.07 2.53
C ASN A 531 6.66 9.70 3.82
N ILE A 532 6.34 9.07 4.94
CA ILE A 532 6.82 9.51 6.25
C ILE A 532 7.87 8.53 6.77
N LYS A 533 9.15 8.92 6.73
CA LYS A 533 10.25 8.22 7.42
C LYS A 533 10.91 9.12 8.43
N ARG A 534 11.10 8.59 9.64
CA ARG A 534 11.65 9.38 10.75
C ARG A 534 12.86 8.75 11.42
N THR A 535 13.10 7.45 11.22
CA THR A 535 14.30 6.81 11.77
C THR A 535 15.52 7.19 10.93
N PHE A 536 16.67 7.41 11.58
CA PHE A 536 17.92 7.70 10.86
C PHE A 536 18.28 6.56 9.88
N GLY A 537 18.05 5.32 10.29
CA GLY A 537 18.34 4.15 9.47
C GLY A 537 17.39 4.01 8.28
N GLY A 538 16.09 4.21 8.48
CA GLY A 538 15.10 4.19 7.39
C GLY A 538 15.40 5.25 6.34
N LEU A 539 15.64 6.50 6.76
CA LEU A 539 16.04 7.58 5.84
C LEU A 539 17.28 7.21 5.03
N SER A 540 18.32 6.73 5.70
CA SER A 540 19.59 6.38 5.06
C SER A 540 19.45 5.21 4.08
N PHE A 541 18.71 4.17 4.45
CA PHE A 541 18.55 2.97 3.61
C PHE A 541 17.67 3.25 2.39
N ASN A 542 16.61 4.06 2.53
CA ASN A 542 15.79 4.45 1.37
C ASN A 542 16.57 5.28 0.36
N GLY A 543 17.35 6.27 0.80
CA GLY A 543 18.20 7.02 -0.13
C GLY A 543 19.23 6.15 -0.84
N MET A 544 19.80 5.16 -0.15
CA MET A 544 20.68 4.19 -0.81
C MET A 544 19.94 3.31 -1.84
N MET A 545 18.66 2.98 -1.62
CA MET A 545 17.85 2.23 -2.58
C MET A 545 17.47 3.07 -3.81
N GLY A 546 17.14 4.35 -3.65
CA GLY A 546 16.96 5.27 -4.79
C GLY A 546 18.24 5.34 -5.64
N MET A 547 19.39 5.49 -4.98
CA MET A 547 20.71 5.40 -5.64
C MET A 547 20.93 4.07 -6.37
N ASN A 548 20.52 2.95 -5.76
CA ASN A 548 20.62 1.63 -6.38
C ASN A 548 19.82 1.54 -7.68
N ASP A 549 18.61 2.10 -7.75
CA ASP A 549 17.77 2.09 -8.94
C ASP A 549 18.42 2.87 -10.09
N ASN A 550 18.84 4.10 -9.79
CA ASN A 550 19.47 5.03 -10.73
C ASN A 550 20.82 4.53 -11.25
N TYR A 551 21.69 4.06 -10.35
CA TYR A 551 23.07 3.72 -10.66
C TYR A 551 23.36 2.23 -10.84
N GLY A 552 22.43 1.34 -10.48
CA GLY A 552 22.60 -0.11 -10.56
C GLY A 552 23.85 -0.57 -9.80
N SER A 553 24.70 -1.35 -10.45
CA SER A 553 25.93 -1.87 -9.82
C SER A 553 26.87 -0.80 -9.26
N SER A 554 26.85 0.43 -9.77
CA SER A 554 27.62 1.53 -9.16
C SER A 554 27.01 1.99 -7.83
N GLY A 555 25.68 2.03 -7.72
CA GLY A 555 24.98 2.28 -6.46
C GLY A 555 25.14 1.12 -5.48
N TYR A 556 25.00 -0.13 -5.94
CA TYR A 556 25.16 -1.33 -5.10
C TYR A 556 26.52 -1.36 -4.40
N ASN A 557 27.58 -0.94 -5.09
CA ASN A 557 28.92 -0.83 -4.51
C ASN A 557 28.99 0.20 -3.39
N GLU A 558 28.33 1.35 -3.51
CA GLU A 558 28.29 2.36 -2.44
C GLU A 558 27.47 1.86 -1.25
N THR A 559 26.31 1.23 -1.51
CA THR A 559 25.42 0.64 -0.50
C THR A 559 26.14 -0.42 0.35
N LEU A 560 27.09 -1.18 -0.22
CA LEU A 560 27.89 -2.12 0.57
C LEU A 560 28.70 -1.44 1.68
N TYR A 561 29.21 -0.23 1.43
CA TYR A 561 30.24 0.39 2.27
C TYR A 561 29.79 1.63 3.02
N TRP A 562 28.59 2.15 2.75
CA TRP A 562 28.06 3.31 3.46
C TRP A 562 27.38 2.89 4.76
N THR A 563 28.16 2.89 5.85
CA THR A 563 27.76 2.26 7.12
C THR A 563 27.18 3.26 8.11
N ILE A 564 26.10 2.86 8.79
CA ILE A 564 25.53 3.59 9.92
C ILE A 564 26.36 3.33 11.17
N PHE A 565 26.91 4.40 11.73
CA PHE A 565 27.43 4.42 13.09
C PHE A 565 26.39 5.12 13.95
N GLY A 566 25.90 4.42 14.97
CA GLY A 566 24.84 4.91 15.85
C GLY A 566 23.70 3.93 15.97
N ASP A 567 22.64 4.38 16.64
CA ASP A 567 21.37 3.66 16.74
C ASP A 567 20.57 3.85 15.45
N PRO A 568 20.28 2.79 14.68
CA PRO A 568 19.52 2.90 13.42
C PRO A 568 18.05 3.29 13.65
N SER A 569 17.49 3.00 14.83
CA SER A 569 16.08 3.24 15.15
C SER A 569 15.80 4.64 15.69
N VAL A 570 16.85 5.47 15.87
CA VAL A 570 16.67 6.81 16.46
C VAL A 570 15.79 7.66 15.56
N VAL A 571 14.70 8.18 16.13
CA VAL A 571 13.79 9.10 15.44
C VAL A 571 14.42 10.48 15.43
N VAL A 572 14.80 10.97 14.25
CA VAL A 572 15.43 12.29 14.11
C VAL A 572 14.43 13.41 14.44
N ARG A 573 14.92 14.61 14.72
CA ARG A 573 14.09 15.80 15.01
C ARG A 573 14.44 16.94 14.07
N SER A 574 13.42 17.63 13.59
CA SER A 574 13.50 18.76 12.66
C SER A 574 12.90 20.04 13.22
N ASP A 575 12.07 19.93 14.26
CA ASP A 575 11.44 21.06 14.93
C ASP A 575 11.62 20.97 16.46
N THR A 576 11.49 22.12 17.13
CA THR A 576 11.50 22.22 18.58
C THR A 576 10.38 21.36 19.16
N PRO A 577 10.70 20.36 20.01
CA PRO A 577 9.70 19.42 20.47
C PRO A 577 8.58 20.05 21.30
N THR A 578 7.35 19.61 21.05
CA THR A 578 6.16 20.10 21.75
C THR A 578 5.48 19.00 22.56
N GLY A 579 4.70 19.37 23.57
CA GLY A 579 3.94 18.40 24.35
C GLY A 579 2.80 17.75 23.55
N MET A 580 2.40 16.56 23.96
CA MET A 580 1.22 15.85 23.43
C MET A 580 0.05 15.91 24.40
N THR A 581 -1.16 15.77 23.89
CA THR A 581 -2.37 15.58 24.70
C THR A 581 -2.71 14.10 24.65
N VAL A 582 -2.55 13.39 25.77
CA VAL A 582 -2.84 11.95 25.86
C VAL A 582 -3.97 11.74 26.86
N THR A 583 -4.97 10.95 26.48
CA THR A 583 -6.12 10.57 27.30
C THR A 583 -6.14 9.05 27.42
N HIS A 584 -6.29 8.56 28.64
CA HIS A 584 -6.40 7.13 28.96
C HIS A 584 -7.05 6.97 30.34
N ASP A 585 -7.45 5.75 30.70
CA ASP A 585 -7.90 5.45 32.06
C ASP A 585 -6.75 5.40 33.06
N ASP A 586 -7.01 5.83 34.30
CA ASP A 586 -5.98 5.87 35.37
C ASP A 586 -5.68 4.48 35.96
N VAL A 587 -6.53 3.48 35.69
CA VAL A 587 -6.46 2.14 36.27
C VAL A 587 -6.72 1.06 35.22
N MET A 588 -6.04 -0.08 35.38
CA MET A 588 -6.38 -1.33 34.71
C MET A 588 -6.81 -2.34 35.78
N ILE A 589 -7.73 -3.24 35.44
CA ILE A 589 -8.12 -4.33 36.34
C ILE A 589 -7.27 -5.55 36.03
N ILE A 590 -6.93 -6.35 37.04
CA ILE A 590 -6.32 -7.67 36.81
C ILE A 590 -7.20 -8.47 35.86
N GLY A 591 -6.58 -9.14 34.89
CA GLY A 591 -7.27 -9.87 33.83
C GLY A 591 -7.65 -9.00 32.63
N ALA A 592 -7.24 -7.72 32.57
CA ALA A 592 -7.39 -6.91 31.37
C ALA A 592 -6.60 -7.53 30.20
N GLU A 593 -7.27 -7.67 29.07
CA GLU A 593 -6.72 -8.17 27.80
C GLU A 593 -6.41 -7.03 26.82
N GLU A 594 -6.98 -5.84 27.05
CA GLU A 594 -6.75 -4.65 26.23
C GLU A 594 -6.68 -3.35 27.05
N PHE A 595 -6.11 -2.30 26.45
CA PHE A 595 -6.10 -0.95 27.01
C PHE A 595 -6.13 0.13 25.92
N VAL A 596 -7.08 1.06 26.01
CA VAL A 596 -7.29 2.11 25.01
C VAL A 596 -6.57 3.41 25.41
N VAL A 597 -5.87 4.02 24.44
CA VAL A 597 -5.18 5.31 24.59
C VAL A 597 -5.51 6.22 23.41
N GLU A 598 -5.91 7.46 23.70
CA GLU A 598 -6.10 8.51 22.69
C GLU A 598 -4.95 9.52 22.76
N THR A 599 -4.35 9.87 21.63
CA THR A 599 -3.17 10.76 21.60
C THR A 599 -3.37 12.06 20.80
N GLY A 600 -4.44 12.12 19.99
CA GLY A 600 -4.70 13.26 19.10
C GLY A 600 -3.59 13.52 18.07
N ASN A 601 -2.70 12.55 17.85
CA ASN A 601 -1.68 12.53 16.79
C ASN A 601 -1.85 11.20 16.03
N THR A 602 -1.55 11.16 14.74
CA THR A 602 -1.70 9.96 13.88
C THR A 602 -0.39 9.19 13.67
N ASP A 603 0.69 9.62 14.34
CA ASP A 603 2.03 9.05 14.23
C ASP A 603 2.63 8.60 15.57
N ALA A 604 1.83 8.63 16.65
CA ALA A 604 2.30 8.27 17.97
C ALA A 604 2.45 6.76 18.15
N LEU A 605 3.56 6.35 18.79
CA LEU A 605 3.79 5.01 19.31
C LEU A 605 3.42 4.99 20.79
N VAL A 606 2.49 4.11 21.16
CA VAL A 606 2.05 3.90 22.55
C VAL A 606 2.60 2.57 23.03
N ALA A 607 3.11 2.55 24.26
CA ALA A 607 3.69 1.35 24.87
C ALA A 607 3.30 1.23 26.35
N ILE A 608 3.02 0.00 26.78
CA ILE A 608 2.87 -0.37 28.19
C ILE A 608 3.97 -1.36 28.55
N SER A 609 4.72 -1.07 29.61
CA SER A 609 5.81 -1.93 30.09
C SER A 609 5.82 -2.05 31.61
N ARG A 610 6.54 -3.05 32.13
CA ARG A 610 6.75 -3.25 33.56
C ARG A 610 8.17 -3.74 33.81
N ASP A 611 8.90 -3.05 34.69
CA ASP A 611 10.25 -3.45 35.12
C ASP A 611 11.23 -3.71 33.94
N GLY A 612 11.04 -3.02 32.81
CA GLY A 612 11.85 -3.17 31.59
C GLY A 612 11.34 -4.19 30.58
N GLU A 613 10.29 -4.95 30.90
CA GLU A 613 9.61 -5.88 30.00
C GLU A 613 8.44 -5.17 29.30
N LEU A 614 8.44 -5.18 27.96
CA LEU A 614 7.35 -4.64 27.14
C LEU A 614 6.15 -5.60 27.18
N LEU A 615 4.97 -5.08 27.51
CA LEU A 615 3.74 -5.85 27.61
C LEU A 615 2.87 -5.71 26.36
N ALA A 616 2.80 -4.51 25.80
CA ALA A 616 2.11 -4.22 24.54
C ALA A 616 2.63 -2.90 23.96
N SER A 617 2.71 -2.80 22.64
CA SER A 617 2.97 -1.53 21.94
C SER A 617 2.34 -1.51 20.58
N SER A 618 1.80 -0.36 20.18
CA SER A 618 1.24 -0.17 18.86
C SER A 618 1.22 1.32 18.48
N TYR A 619 1.28 1.58 17.18
CA TYR A 619 1.08 2.90 16.62
C TYR A 619 -0.41 3.20 16.54
N VAL A 620 -0.74 4.45 16.82
CA VAL A 620 -2.10 4.99 16.69
C VAL A 620 -2.63 4.92 15.26
N ASP A 621 -3.93 4.70 15.17
CA ASP A 621 -4.70 4.67 13.93
C ASP A 621 -4.91 6.08 13.33
N SER A 622 -5.64 6.15 12.22
CA SER A 622 -5.99 7.42 11.56
C SER A 622 -6.89 8.33 12.39
N ASP A 623 -7.60 7.78 13.38
CA ASP A 623 -8.50 8.50 14.28
C ASP A 623 -7.76 9.08 15.50
N GLY A 624 -6.49 8.70 15.68
CA GLY A 624 -5.62 9.16 16.76
C GLY A 624 -5.81 8.40 18.07
N SER A 625 -6.42 7.21 17.99
CA SER A 625 -6.59 6.24 19.07
C SER A 625 -5.73 5.00 18.84
N VAL A 626 -5.55 4.21 19.90
CA VAL A 626 -4.98 2.86 19.80
C VAL A 626 -5.57 1.98 20.89
N THR A 627 -5.90 0.75 20.52
CA THR A 627 -6.17 -0.34 21.45
C THR A 627 -4.92 -1.19 21.57
N LEU A 628 -4.31 -1.21 22.74
CA LEU A 628 -3.19 -2.09 23.04
C LEU A 628 -3.73 -3.45 23.48
N GLU A 629 -3.48 -4.48 22.70
CA GLU A 629 -3.80 -5.87 23.05
C GLU A 629 -2.63 -6.49 23.83
N PHE A 630 -2.93 -7.23 24.90
CA PHE A 630 -1.93 -7.96 25.68
C PHE A 630 -1.92 -9.44 25.29
N ASP A 631 -0.77 -9.96 24.87
CA ASP A 631 -0.59 -11.38 24.56
C ASP A 631 -0.98 -12.31 25.73
N ILE A 632 -0.84 -11.81 26.95
CA ILE A 632 -1.24 -12.47 28.19
C ILE A 632 -1.94 -11.42 29.06
N ALA A 633 -3.15 -11.73 29.51
CA ALA A 633 -3.93 -10.88 30.39
C ALA A 633 -3.12 -10.46 31.64
N LEU A 634 -3.33 -9.23 32.12
CA LEU A 634 -2.54 -8.68 33.22
C LEU A 634 -2.87 -9.34 34.56
N GLU A 635 -2.10 -10.33 34.99
CA GLU A 635 -2.36 -11.07 36.25
C GLU A 635 -1.76 -10.43 37.52
N ILE A 636 -0.81 -9.51 37.36
CA ILE A 636 0.00 -8.99 38.47
C ILE A 636 -0.44 -7.56 38.84
N PRO A 637 -0.91 -7.31 40.10
CA PRO A 637 -1.24 -5.97 40.56
C PRO A 637 0.00 -5.09 40.75
N GLY A 638 -0.18 -3.79 40.57
CA GLY A 638 0.86 -2.78 40.73
C GLY A 638 0.93 -1.82 39.56
N LEU A 639 1.92 -0.93 39.60
CA LEU A 639 2.12 0.05 38.53
C LEU A 639 2.66 -0.64 37.28
N VAL A 640 2.17 -0.19 36.13
CA VAL A 640 2.84 -0.33 34.83
C VAL A 640 3.19 1.07 34.33
N ASP A 641 4.18 1.14 33.46
CA ASP A 641 4.58 2.37 32.80
C ASP A 641 3.83 2.51 31.48
N LEU A 642 3.29 3.69 31.21
CA LEU A 642 2.68 4.08 29.93
C LEU A 642 3.54 5.16 29.29
N VAL A 643 3.99 4.90 28.07
CA VAL A 643 4.83 5.81 27.29
C VAL A 643 4.16 6.07 25.95
N VAL A 644 4.08 7.35 25.58
CA VAL A 644 3.67 7.77 24.24
C VAL A 644 4.77 8.61 23.62
N SER A 645 5.24 8.24 22.45
CA SER A 645 6.29 8.95 21.72
C SER A 645 5.87 9.23 20.28
N ALA A 646 6.28 10.39 19.73
CA ALA A 646 5.95 10.79 18.36
C ALA A 646 6.98 11.78 17.80
N TYR A 647 6.97 11.99 16.48
CA TYR A 647 7.93 12.87 15.80
C TYR A 647 7.80 14.33 16.25
N ASN A 648 8.92 14.99 16.55
CA ASN A 648 8.95 16.36 17.09
C ASN A 648 8.08 16.57 18.35
N ARG A 649 7.87 15.52 19.16
CA ARG A 649 7.19 15.61 20.45
C ARG A 649 8.12 15.31 21.64
N VAL A 650 7.78 15.89 22.78
CA VAL A 650 8.31 15.45 24.08
C VAL A 650 7.54 14.18 24.46
N PRO A 651 8.21 13.05 24.77
CA PRO A 651 7.53 11.85 25.21
C PRO A 651 6.57 12.14 26.38
N TYR A 652 5.39 11.53 26.34
CA TYR A 652 4.47 11.52 27.47
C TYR A 652 4.72 10.24 28.26
N GLU A 653 5.07 10.40 29.54
CA GLU A 653 5.38 9.30 30.45
C GLU A 653 4.51 9.41 31.69
N THR A 654 3.84 8.32 32.03
CA THR A 654 3.03 8.20 33.25
C THR A 654 2.99 6.75 33.72
N THR A 655 2.32 6.49 34.84
CA THR A 655 2.01 5.13 35.28
C THR A 655 0.52 4.88 35.33
N VAL A 656 0.13 3.66 34.98
CA VAL A 656 -1.25 3.15 35.11
C VAL A 656 -1.25 2.09 36.20
N ASN A 657 -2.22 2.16 37.10
CA ASN A 657 -2.26 1.24 38.24
C ASN A 657 -3.11 0.02 37.92
N VAL A 658 -2.47 -1.16 37.85
CA VAL A 658 -3.18 -2.44 37.76
C VAL A 658 -3.70 -2.79 39.16
N ILE A 659 -5.00 -2.68 39.36
CA ILE A 659 -5.64 -2.90 40.66
C ILE A 659 -6.29 -4.28 40.74
N ALA A 660 -6.06 -4.93 41.88
CA ALA A 660 -7.04 -5.85 42.44
C ALA A 660 -8.05 -5.01 43.23
N PRO A 661 -9.34 -4.94 42.86
CA PRO A 661 -10.32 -4.10 43.54
C PRO A 661 -10.46 -4.44 45.04
N ASP A 662 -10.61 -3.41 45.88
CA ASP A 662 -10.98 -3.59 47.29
C ASP A 662 -12.44 -4.07 47.37
N GLY A 663 -12.69 -5.19 48.05
CA GLY A 663 -13.99 -5.86 48.05
C GLY A 663 -14.01 -7.07 47.11
N SER A 664 -15.18 -7.60 46.80
CA SER A 664 -15.33 -8.59 45.72
C SER A 664 -15.40 -7.88 44.36
N TYR A 665 -14.90 -8.53 43.31
CA TYR A 665 -15.03 -8.08 41.95
C TYR A 665 -15.12 -9.28 41.03
N MET A 666 -16.26 -9.47 40.38
CA MET A 666 -16.50 -10.63 39.54
C MET A 666 -16.08 -10.31 38.11
N LEU A 667 -14.98 -10.88 37.64
CA LEU A 667 -14.53 -10.80 36.26
C LEU A 667 -15.14 -11.96 35.46
N ILE A 668 -15.67 -11.67 34.28
CA ILE A 668 -16.13 -12.71 33.34
C ILE A 668 -14.91 -13.33 32.63
N GLY A 669 -14.91 -14.63 32.42
CA GLY A 669 -13.94 -15.35 31.58
C GLY A 669 -14.65 -16.01 30.39
N ASP A 670 -14.15 -17.17 29.97
CA ASP A 670 -14.71 -18.00 28.89
C ASP A 670 -16.24 -18.01 28.85
N VAL A 671 -16.80 -17.61 27.71
CA VAL A 671 -18.21 -17.79 27.38
C VAL A 671 -18.33 -18.93 26.38
N THR A 672 -19.17 -19.91 26.69
CA THR A 672 -19.45 -21.05 25.82
C THR A 672 -20.94 -21.18 25.61
N VAL A 673 -21.32 -21.55 24.39
CA VAL A 673 -22.70 -21.86 24.03
C VAL A 673 -22.82 -23.32 23.64
N ASN A 674 -24.00 -23.89 23.91
CA ASN A 674 -24.38 -25.18 23.36
C ASN A 674 -25.75 -25.02 22.71
N GLY A 675 -25.78 -25.19 21.41
CA GLY A 675 -26.97 -25.37 20.61
C GLY A 675 -27.23 -26.86 20.41
N GLY A 676 -28.46 -27.32 20.64
CA GLY A 676 -28.88 -28.66 20.23
C GLY A 676 -27.92 -29.81 20.56
N SER A 677 -27.09 -30.21 19.58
CA SER A 677 -26.13 -31.32 19.68
C SER A 677 -24.64 -30.97 19.56
N ASP A 678 -24.29 -29.70 19.42
CA ASP A 678 -22.92 -29.19 19.25
C ASP A 678 -22.69 -27.89 20.07
N GLN A 679 -21.65 -27.14 19.74
CA GLN A 679 -21.16 -25.96 20.47
C GLN A 679 -21.35 -24.66 19.65
N THR A 680 -22.18 -24.71 18.63
CA THR A 680 -22.60 -23.57 17.80
C THR A 680 -24.06 -23.26 18.11
N LEU A 681 -24.53 -22.08 17.72
CA LEU A 681 -25.96 -21.76 17.77
C LEU A 681 -26.53 -21.87 16.38
N ASP A 682 -27.55 -22.70 16.19
CA ASP A 682 -28.34 -22.81 14.98
C ASP A 682 -29.62 -21.97 15.09
N TYR A 683 -30.09 -21.45 13.95
CA TYR A 683 -31.41 -20.84 13.86
C TYR A 683 -32.53 -21.75 14.41
N GLY A 684 -33.50 -21.15 15.12
CA GLY A 684 -34.70 -21.85 15.57
C GLY A 684 -34.52 -22.87 16.71
N GLU A 685 -33.32 -22.99 17.28
CA GLU A 685 -33.07 -23.94 18.36
C GLU A 685 -33.16 -23.32 19.77
N THR A 686 -33.07 -24.16 20.80
CA THR A 686 -32.84 -23.71 22.17
C THR A 686 -31.35 -23.72 22.50
N GLY A 687 -30.79 -22.53 22.74
CA GLY A 687 -29.40 -22.33 23.12
C GLY A 687 -29.20 -22.31 24.64
N TYR A 688 -28.04 -22.79 25.07
CA TYR A 688 -27.60 -22.77 26.48
C TYR A 688 -26.26 -22.06 26.61
N LEU A 689 -26.22 -20.91 27.29
CA LEU A 689 -24.99 -20.15 27.52
C LEU A 689 -24.43 -20.42 28.92
N TYR A 690 -23.13 -20.69 28.96
CA TYR A 690 -22.32 -20.79 30.16
C TYR A 690 -21.22 -19.75 30.14
N SER A 691 -20.86 -19.23 31.30
CA SER A 691 -19.72 -18.33 31.43
C SER A 691 -18.96 -18.63 32.72
N THR A 692 -17.63 -18.54 32.68
CA THR A 692 -16.82 -18.55 33.89
C THR A 692 -16.79 -17.16 34.51
N PHE A 693 -16.78 -17.12 35.84
CA PHE A 693 -16.58 -15.90 36.60
C PHE A 693 -15.55 -16.15 37.68
N GLU A 694 -14.56 -15.26 37.78
CA GLU A 694 -13.58 -15.28 38.87
C GLU A 694 -13.77 -14.06 39.77
N ASN A 695 -13.73 -14.27 41.08
CA ASN A 695 -13.62 -13.14 42.00
C ASN A 695 -12.16 -12.68 42.13
N VAL A 696 -11.75 -11.71 41.31
CA VAL A 696 -10.41 -11.09 41.34
C VAL A 696 -10.27 -10.03 42.46
N GLY A 697 -11.34 -9.80 43.22
CA GLY A 697 -11.35 -8.94 44.39
C GLY A 697 -10.70 -9.59 45.62
N GLN A 698 -10.39 -8.77 46.64
CA GLN A 698 -9.74 -9.21 47.88
C GLN A 698 -10.70 -9.77 48.94
N ASP A 699 -12.00 -9.50 48.84
CA ASP A 699 -13.03 -10.02 49.75
C ASP A 699 -13.92 -11.06 49.07
N THR A 700 -14.47 -11.98 49.86
CA THR A 700 -15.55 -12.86 49.43
C THR A 700 -16.76 -12.04 48.97
N SER A 701 -17.36 -12.40 47.82
CA SER A 701 -18.58 -11.72 47.34
C SER A 701 -19.78 -11.96 48.25
N GLY A 702 -20.81 -11.11 48.11
CA GLY A 702 -22.15 -11.45 48.60
C GLY A 702 -22.74 -12.64 47.82
N ASP A 703 -23.96 -13.05 48.17
CA ASP A 703 -24.70 -13.96 47.29
C ASP A 703 -24.93 -13.23 45.94
N LEU A 704 -24.57 -13.89 44.84
CA LEU A 704 -24.54 -13.30 43.51
C LEU A 704 -25.81 -13.63 42.73
N THR A 705 -26.30 -12.66 41.97
CA THR A 705 -27.34 -12.82 40.95
C THR A 705 -26.75 -12.47 39.60
N PHE A 706 -26.80 -13.43 38.68
CA PHE A 706 -26.38 -13.25 37.29
C PHE A 706 -27.61 -13.13 36.40
N VAL A 707 -27.61 -12.15 35.50
CA VAL A 707 -28.69 -11.87 34.55
C VAL A 707 -28.13 -11.84 33.14
N LEU A 708 -28.67 -12.65 32.23
CA LEU A 708 -28.40 -12.57 30.80
C LEU A 708 -29.53 -11.80 30.12
N SER A 709 -29.20 -10.85 29.25
CA SER A 709 -30.19 -10.05 28.51
C SER A 709 -29.78 -9.85 27.06
N HIS A 710 -30.77 -9.63 26.19
CA HIS A 710 -30.62 -9.31 24.78
C HIS A 710 -31.69 -8.27 24.40
N GLU A 711 -31.29 -7.25 23.64
CA GLU A 711 -32.20 -6.26 23.04
C GLU A 711 -32.34 -6.59 21.55
N GLY A 712 -33.55 -6.96 21.10
CA GLY A 712 -33.78 -7.34 19.71
C GLY A 712 -34.79 -8.48 19.54
N ASN A 713 -34.84 -9.05 18.34
CA ASN A 713 -35.69 -10.17 17.96
C ASN A 713 -34.91 -11.44 17.60
N MET A 714 -33.58 -11.45 17.75
CA MET A 714 -32.74 -12.59 17.39
C MET A 714 -32.91 -13.76 18.36
N VAL A 715 -33.21 -13.47 19.63
CA VAL A 715 -33.47 -14.50 20.65
C VAL A 715 -34.64 -14.16 21.57
N GLU A 716 -35.35 -15.19 22.05
CA GLU A 716 -36.34 -15.10 23.12
C GLU A 716 -35.77 -15.73 24.41
N MET A 717 -35.61 -14.92 25.46
CA MET A 717 -35.06 -15.38 26.74
C MET A 717 -36.03 -16.32 27.48
N VAL A 718 -35.54 -17.49 27.93
CA VAL A 718 -36.32 -18.48 28.69
C VAL A 718 -35.92 -18.51 30.16
N SER A 719 -34.61 -18.56 30.44
CA SER A 719 -34.02 -18.53 31.78
C SER A 719 -32.89 -17.51 31.82
N GLU A 720 -33.24 -16.28 32.20
CA GLU A 720 -32.34 -15.13 32.21
C GLU A 720 -31.60 -14.94 33.55
N ILE A 721 -32.09 -15.52 34.66
CA ILE A 721 -31.54 -15.28 36.01
C ILE A 721 -30.96 -16.57 36.62
N ILE A 722 -29.71 -16.49 37.08
CA ILE A 722 -29.05 -17.53 37.88
C ILE A 722 -28.62 -16.93 39.23
N GLU A 723 -29.09 -17.51 40.32
CA GLU A 723 -28.61 -17.20 41.69
C GLU A 723 -27.46 -18.14 42.06
N TYR A 724 -26.37 -17.57 42.59
CA TYR A 724 -25.22 -18.31 43.06
C TYR A 724 -24.80 -17.82 44.46
N GLY A 725 -24.12 -18.67 45.23
CA GLY A 725 -23.62 -18.27 46.54
C GLY A 725 -22.45 -17.29 46.44
N SER A 726 -21.91 -16.89 47.59
CA SER A 726 -20.66 -16.14 47.65
C SER A 726 -19.48 -16.88 47.00
N VAL A 727 -18.63 -16.15 46.27
CA VAL A 727 -17.40 -16.63 45.61
C VAL A 727 -16.19 -16.08 46.37
N GLN A 728 -15.26 -16.94 46.77
CA GLN A 728 -14.04 -16.54 47.47
C GLN A 728 -13.06 -15.82 46.54
N PRO A 729 -12.14 -14.99 47.08
CA PRO A 729 -11.05 -14.43 46.28
C PRO A 729 -10.25 -15.51 45.53
N ASN A 730 -10.01 -15.30 44.23
CA ASN A 730 -9.38 -16.23 43.27
C ASN A 730 -10.11 -17.57 43.12
N GLU A 731 -11.41 -17.63 43.46
CA GLU A 731 -12.26 -18.76 43.13
C GLU A 731 -12.94 -18.48 41.79
N GLU A 732 -12.75 -19.40 40.85
CA GLU A 732 -13.46 -19.43 39.57
C GLU A 732 -14.71 -20.31 39.69
N VAL A 733 -15.82 -19.83 39.14
CA VAL A 733 -17.11 -20.54 39.11
C VAL A 733 -17.69 -20.52 37.71
N ILE A 734 -18.34 -21.61 37.31
CA ILE A 734 -19.10 -21.67 36.05
C ILE A 734 -20.56 -21.34 36.34
N ILE A 735 -21.08 -20.32 35.66
CA ILE A 735 -22.45 -19.84 35.74
C ILE A 735 -23.19 -20.28 34.48
N GLY A 736 -24.37 -20.86 34.68
CA GLY A 736 -25.24 -21.32 33.61
C GLY A 736 -25.95 -22.65 33.94
N PRO A 737 -26.72 -23.20 33.00
CA PRO A 737 -27.01 -22.58 31.71
C PRO A 737 -28.04 -21.45 31.83
N PHE A 738 -27.80 -20.34 31.13
CA PHE A 738 -28.88 -19.46 30.69
C PHE A 738 -29.54 -20.10 29.47
N GLU A 739 -30.87 -20.07 29.42
CA GLU A 739 -31.65 -20.72 28.35
C GLU A 739 -32.36 -19.64 27.52
N PHE A 740 -32.27 -19.74 26.20
CA PHE A 740 -32.97 -18.87 25.26
C PHE A 740 -33.30 -19.65 23.98
N ASN A 741 -34.29 -19.18 23.23
CA ASN A 741 -34.61 -19.73 21.91
C ASN A 741 -34.10 -18.78 20.84
N VAL A 742 -33.34 -19.31 19.88
CA VAL A 742 -32.88 -18.58 18.70
C VAL A 742 -34.05 -18.41 17.73
N SER A 743 -34.20 -17.23 17.15
CA SER A 743 -35.19 -16.97 16.12
C SER A 743 -34.90 -17.82 14.88
N PHE A 744 -35.95 -18.21 14.14
CA PHE A 744 -35.76 -18.89 12.86
C PHE A 744 -35.25 -17.94 11.78
N ASN A 745 -35.56 -16.64 11.87
CA ASN A 745 -35.25 -15.66 10.83
C ASN A 745 -34.06 -14.80 11.25
N VAL A 746 -32.90 -15.44 11.36
CA VAL A 746 -31.60 -14.80 11.57
C VAL A 746 -30.72 -15.02 10.34
N GLU A 747 -29.84 -14.08 10.05
CA GLU A 747 -28.89 -14.22 8.94
C GLU A 747 -27.75 -15.17 9.31
N ASN A 748 -27.26 -15.93 8.32
CA ASN A 748 -26.13 -16.82 8.53
C ASN A 748 -24.87 -16.02 8.89
N GLY A 749 -24.22 -16.38 10.00
CA GLY A 749 -23.00 -15.71 10.48
C GLY A 749 -23.25 -14.42 11.26
N ALA A 750 -24.51 -14.05 11.52
CA ALA A 750 -24.82 -12.89 12.35
C ALA A 750 -24.31 -13.07 13.80
N LEU A 751 -23.97 -11.95 14.46
CA LEU A 751 -23.54 -11.94 15.86
C LEU A 751 -24.70 -11.51 16.76
N ILE A 752 -25.15 -12.40 17.65
CA ILE A 752 -26.19 -12.12 18.63
C ILE A 752 -25.55 -11.38 19.82
N PRO A 753 -25.94 -10.10 20.09
CA PRO A 753 -25.42 -9.34 21.22
C PRO A 753 -26.14 -9.72 22.52
N PHE A 754 -25.37 -10.07 23.54
CA PHE A 754 -25.82 -10.39 24.88
C PHE A 754 -25.15 -9.48 25.90
N THR A 755 -25.88 -9.11 26.96
CA THR A 755 -25.28 -8.49 28.15
C THR A 755 -25.42 -9.45 29.33
N VAL A 756 -24.29 -9.86 29.92
CA VAL A 756 -24.21 -10.66 31.15
C VAL A 756 -23.92 -9.73 32.33
N GLN A 757 -24.85 -9.66 33.28
CA GLN A 757 -24.71 -8.84 34.48
C GLN A 757 -24.56 -9.72 35.73
N ALA A 758 -23.46 -9.60 36.46
CA ALA A 758 -23.28 -10.12 37.81
C ALA A 758 -23.62 -9.03 38.84
N SER A 759 -24.28 -9.39 39.94
CA SER A 759 -24.58 -8.43 41.02
C SER A 759 -24.64 -9.08 42.38
N ASP A 760 -24.22 -8.37 43.43
CA ASP A 760 -24.49 -8.71 44.82
C ASP A 760 -25.35 -7.59 45.48
N ASP A 761 -25.54 -7.65 46.81
CA ASP A 761 -26.30 -6.66 47.58
C ASP A 761 -25.71 -5.22 47.51
N ALA A 762 -24.46 -5.05 47.10
CA ALA A 762 -23.69 -3.80 47.16
C ALA A 762 -23.09 -3.36 45.81
N ASN A 763 -22.80 -4.30 44.89
CA ASN A 763 -22.02 -4.11 43.67
C ASN A 763 -22.72 -4.75 42.47
N SER A 764 -22.41 -4.27 41.27
CA SER A 764 -22.84 -4.87 40.01
C SER A 764 -21.77 -4.68 38.93
N TRP A 765 -21.59 -5.71 38.11
CA TRP A 765 -20.65 -5.80 37.00
C TRP A 765 -21.41 -6.26 35.76
N ALA A 766 -21.24 -5.61 34.62
CA ALA A 766 -21.93 -5.94 33.37
C ALA A 766 -20.91 -6.08 32.23
N TYR A 767 -21.15 -7.05 31.36
CA TYR A 767 -20.25 -7.46 30.28
C TYR A 767 -21.07 -7.70 29.02
N ASP A 768 -20.62 -7.17 27.89
CA ASP A 768 -21.23 -7.40 26.58
C ASP A 768 -20.50 -8.56 25.88
N VAL A 769 -21.26 -9.45 25.24
CA VAL A 769 -20.78 -10.67 24.60
C VAL A 769 -21.52 -10.86 23.28
N ASN A 770 -20.78 -11.11 22.20
CA ASN A 770 -21.35 -11.36 20.88
C ASN A 770 -21.16 -12.84 20.50
N ILE A 771 -22.25 -13.54 20.17
CA ILE A 771 -22.21 -14.97 19.84
C ILE A 771 -22.66 -15.20 18.39
N PRO A 772 -21.85 -15.86 17.54
CA PRO A 772 -22.25 -16.17 16.17
C PRO A 772 -23.41 -17.17 16.11
N VAL A 773 -24.26 -17.03 15.10
CA VAL A 773 -25.35 -17.96 14.78
C VAL A 773 -25.27 -18.48 13.35
N GLU A 774 -25.50 -19.77 13.18
CA GLU A 774 -25.51 -20.48 11.91
C GLU A 774 -26.97 -20.60 11.41
N ALA A 775 -27.17 -20.25 10.14
CA ALA A 775 -28.48 -20.31 9.49
C ALA A 775 -28.31 -20.81 8.04
N PRO A 776 -29.38 -21.27 7.39
CA PRO A 776 -29.32 -21.61 5.98
C PRO A 776 -29.19 -20.35 5.13
N ASP A 777 -28.42 -20.44 4.06
CA ASP A 777 -28.27 -19.42 3.03
C ASP A 777 -28.19 -20.11 1.66
N TYR A 778 -28.53 -19.43 0.57
CA TYR A 778 -28.79 -20.10 -0.70
C TYR A 778 -28.15 -19.41 -1.90
N ASN A 779 -27.76 -20.25 -2.86
CA ASN A 779 -27.30 -19.82 -4.17
C ASN A 779 -28.00 -20.60 -5.28
N LEU A 780 -28.27 -19.95 -6.42
CA LEU A 780 -28.82 -20.57 -7.62
C LEU A 780 -27.71 -21.14 -8.52
N ALA A 781 -27.66 -22.46 -8.65
CA ALA A 781 -26.72 -23.15 -9.52
C ALA A 781 -27.15 -23.18 -11.00
N SER A 782 -28.46 -23.29 -11.26
CA SER A 782 -28.99 -23.16 -12.63
C SER A 782 -30.50 -22.92 -12.64
N ALA A 783 -30.99 -22.34 -13.73
CA ALA A 783 -32.42 -22.22 -14.03
C ALA A 783 -32.70 -22.71 -15.46
N THR A 784 -33.70 -23.55 -15.66
CA THR A 784 -33.99 -24.17 -16.97
C THR A 784 -35.49 -24.27 -17.22
N PHE A 785 -35.94 -23.75 -18.36
CA PHE A 785 -37.31 -23.97 -18.82
C PHE A 785 -37.44 -25.35 -19.48
N LEU A 786 -38.40 -26.16 -19.01
CA LEU A 786 -38.73 -27.48 -19.52
C LEU A 786 -39.90 -27.42 -20.52
N ASP A 787 -39.79 -26.51 -21.50
CA ASP A 787 -40.82 -26.20 -22.51
C ASP A 787 -40.83 -27.15 -23.73
N GLY A 788 -39.74 -27.90 -23.95
CA GLY A 788 -39.53 -28.68 -25.17
C GLY A 788 -39.42 -27.82 -26.44
N GLY A 789 -39.19 -26.52 -26.27
CA GLY A 789 -39.18 -25.44 -27.25
C GLY A 789 -37.82 -24.75 -27.38
N ASN A 790 -37.81 -23.42 -27.32
CA ASN A 790 -36.65 -22.53 -27.48
C ASN A 790 -35.89 -22.26 -26.18
N GLY A 791 -36.34 -22.80 -25.04
CA GLY A 791 -35.66 -22.61 -23.75
C GLY A 791 -35.91 -21.24 -23.13
N THR A 792 -37.00 -20.56 -23.53
CA THR A 792 -37.41 -19.25 -23.04
C THR A 792 -38.91 -19.25 -22.77
N LEU A 793 -39.39 -18.41 -21.84
CA LEU A 793 -40.82 -18.27 -21.57
C LEU A 793 -41.45 -17.19 -22.48
N ASP A 794 -42.07 -17.58 -23.60
CA ASP A 794 -42.65 -16.62 -24.54
C ASP A 794 -44.02 -16.06 -24.06
N PRO A 795 -44.40 -14.82 -24.42
CA PRO A 795 -45.73 -14.28 -24.10
C PRO A 795 -46.88 -15.20 -24.53
N GLY A 796 -47.75 -15.55 -23.58
CA GLY A 796 -48.88 -16.46 -23.78
C GLY A 796 -48.55 -17.96 -23.58
N GLU A 797 -47.31 -18.28 -23.23
CA GLU A 797 -46.86 -19.64 -22.94
C GLU A 797 -47.02 -20.01 -21.45
N SER A 798 -47.20 -21.32 -21.21
CA SER A 798 -47.11 -21.94 -19.88
C SER A 798 -46.09 -23.07 -19.93
N THR A 799 -45.14 -23.07 -19.01
CA THR A 799 -44.08 -24.08 -18.92
C THR A 799 -43.69 -24.38 -17.47
N ILE A 800 -42.72 -25.27 -17.27
CA ILE A 800 -42.09 -25.54 -15.97
C ILE A 800 -40.70 -24.90 -15.98
N LEU A 801 -40.42 -24.06 -14.99
CA LEU A 801 -39.07 -23.59 -14.69
C LEU A 801 -38.48 -24.50 -13.60
N GLU A 802 -37.35 -25.14 -13.89
CA GLU A 802 -36.56 -25.92 -12.95
C GLU A 802 -35.39 -25.08 -12.44
N LEU A 803 -35.33 -24.86 -11.13
CA LEU A 803 -34.26 -24.17 -10.43
C LEU A 803 -33.42 -25.19 -9.67
N ILE A 804 -32.11 -25.20 -9.84
CA ILE A 804 -31.20 -25.97 -9.00
C ILE A 804 -30.61 -25.02 -7.97
N LEU A 805 -30.97 -25.20 -6.70
CA LEU A 805 -30.49 -24.38 -5.59
C LEU A 805 -29.50 -25.17 -4.76
N ASN A 806 -28.49 -24.48 -4.23
CA ASN A 806 -27.53 -24.99 -3.27
C ASN A 806 -27.75 -24.31 -1.91
N ASN A 807 -27.66 -25.07 -0.81
CA ASN A 807 -27.56 -24.47 0.52
C ASN A 807 -26.08 -24.14 0.78
N THR A 808 -25.76 -22.85 0.81
CA THR A 808 -24.42 -22.30 1.04
C THR A 808 -24.21 -21.79 2.46
N GLY A 809 -25.27 -21.73 3.28
CA GLY A 809 -25.17 -21.36 4.68
C GLY A 809 -24.59 -22.48 5.54
N ASP A 810 -24.49 -22.22 6.84
CA ASP A 810 -23.84 -23.14 7.78
C ASP A 810 -24.83 -24.08 8.47
N ALA A 811 -26.14 -23.87 8.31
CA ALA A 811 -27.18 -24.76 8.86
C ALA A 811 -28.08 -25.44 7.79
N PRO A 812 -28.55 -26.67 8.05
CA PRO A 812 -29.46 -27.39 7.15
C PRO A 812 -30.93 -26.93 7.30
N VAL A 813 -31.76 -27.24 6.28
CA VAL A 813 -33.21 -26.97 6.31
C VAL A 813 -33.99 -28.27 6.51
N SER A 814 -34.77 -28.36 7.59
CA SER A 814 -35.63 -29.51 7.84
C SER A 814 -37.00 -29.36 7.15
N TYR A 815 -37.45 -30.39 6.44
CA TYR A 815 -38.73 -30.41 5.71
C TYR A 815 -38.99 -29.11 4.91
N PRO A 816 -38.11 -28.78 3.94
CA PRO A 816 -38.21 -27.52 3.23
C PRO A 816 -39.53 -27.42 2.46
N THR A 817 -40.11 -26.22 2.47
CA THR A 817 -41.31 -25.83 1.71
C THR A 817 -40.95 -24.73 0.72
N PHE A 818 -41.64 -24.69 -0.41
CA PHE A 818 -41.37 -23.74 -1.49
C PHE A 818 -42.67 -23.10 -1.95
N GLU A 819 -42.68 -21.78 -2.04
CA GLU A 819 -43.73 -20.98 -2.64
C GLU A 819 -43.10 -19.93 -3.57
N ALA A 820 -43.81 -19.52 -4.61
CA ALA A 820 -43.34 -18.49 -5.55
C ALA A 820 -44.32 -17.33 -5.54
N THR A 821 -43.81 -16.13 -5.38
CA THR A 821 -44.56 -14.87 -5.34
C THR A 821 -44.01 -13.92 -6.40
N THR A 822 -44.86 -13.06 -6.94
CA THR A 822 -44.42 -11.99 -7.85
C THR A 822 -45.41 -10.84 -7.77
N GLY A 823 -44.89 -9.62 -7.74
CA GLY A 823 -45.69 -8.41 -7.95
C GLY A 823 -45.97 -8.11 -9.43
N ASP A 824 -45.39 -8.88 -10.35
CA ASP A 824 -45.47 -8.59 -11.78
C ASP A 824 -46.81 -9.03 -12.40
N PRO A 825 -47.55 -8.12 -13.08
CA PRO A 825 -48.87 -8.44 -13.65
C PRO A 825 -48.81 -9.37 -14.87
N TYR A 826 -47.63 -9.62 -15.45
CA TYR A 826 -47.44 -10.45 -16.64
C TYR A 826 -47.11 -11.91 -16.30
N ILE A 827 -46.74 -12.21 -15.05
CA ILE A 827 -46.39 -13.56 -14.59
C ILE A 827 -47.44 -14.10 -13.62
N SER A 828 -47.69 -15.39 -13.70
CA SER A 828 -48.48 -16.11 -12.69
C SER A 828 -47.91 -17.51 -12.46
N PHE A 829 -47.97 -17.96 -11.21
CA PHE A 829 -47.48 -19.26 -10.80
C PHE A 829 -48.59 -20.28 -10.59
N GLY A 830 -48.27 -21.53 -10.91
CA GLY A 830 -49.06 -22.73 -10.65
C GLY A 830 -48.48 -23.50 -9.47
N ASN A 831 -48.26 -24.81 -9.66
CA ASN A 831 -47.68 -25.65 -8.62
C ASN A 831 -46.16 -25.44 -8.48
N VAL A 832 -45.69 -25.31 -7.23
CA VAL A 832 -44.26 -25.31 -6.88
C VAL A 832 -43.94 -26.61 -6.13
N ALA A 833 -42.84 -27.27 -6.48
CA ALA A 833 -42.42 -28.51 -5.85
C ALA A 833 -40.89 -28.67 -5.84
N GLY A 834 -40.33 -28.95 -4.65
CA GLY A 834 -38.93 -29.34 -4.48
C GLY A 834 -38.69 -30.84 -4.64
N SER A 835 -37.48 -31.22 -5.08
CA SER A 835 -37.04 -32.60 -5.27
C SER A 835 -36.77 -33.34 -3.95
N ASN A 836 -36.58 -32.59 -2.86
CA ASN A 836 -36.39 -33.10 -1.52
C ASN A 836 -37.34 -32.38 -0.55
N ALA A 837 -38.15 -33.15 0.17
CA ALA A 837 -39.17 -32.63 1.08
C ALA A 837 -38.90 -33.00 2.55
N TYR A 838 -37.70 -33.52 2.86
CA TYR A 838 -37.38 -34.04 4.18
C TYR A 838 -36.22 -33.32 4.84
N TRP A 839 -35.12 -33.09 4.11
CA TRP A 839 -33.90 -32.54 4.70
C TRP A 839 -32.96 -31.99 3.63
N TRP A 840 -32.56 -30.73 3.73
CA TRP A 840 -31.63 -30.08 2.81
C TRP A 840 -30.32 -29.76 3.55
N GLU A 841 -29.30 -30.60 3.33
CA GLU A 841 -27.98 -30.42 3.96
C GLU A 841 -27.23 -29.22 3.39
N VAL A 842 -26.26 -28.73 4.16
CA VAL A 842 -25.25 -27.76 3.71
C VAL A 842 -24.43 -28.34 2.56
N GLY A 843 -24.27 -27.56 1.50
CA GLY A 843 -23.56 -27.93 0.27
C GLY A 843 -24.31 -28.90 -0.65
N ASP A 844 -25.49 -29.38 -0.26
CA ASP A 844 -26.34 -30.20 -1.12
C ASP A 844 -27.17 -29.34 -2.07
N GLN A 845 -27.36 -29.85 -3.28
CA GLN A 845 -28.24 -29.26 -4.28
C GLN A 845 -29.63 -29.90 -4.25
N ILE A 846 -30.65 -29.08 -4.45
CA ILE A 846 -32.03 -29.53 -4.72
C ILE A 846 -32.55 -28.92 -6.01
N SER A 847 -33.50 -29.61 -6.64
CA SER A 847 -34.26 -29.08 -7.78
C SER A 847 -35.61 -28.57 -7.28
N VAL A 848 -35.95 -27.31 -7.56
CA VAL A 848 -37.27 -26.71 -7.33
C VAL A 848 -37.92 -26.47 -8.69
N THR A 849 -39.05 -27.11 -8.92
CA THR A 849 -39.84 -26.94 -10.14
C THR A 849 -41.03 -26.04 -9.86
N LEU A 850 -41.23 -25.03 -10.71
CA LEU A 850 -42.36 -24.11 -10.62
C LEU A 850 -43.08 -24.05 -11.97
N GLU A 851 -44.40 -24.27 -11.95
CA GLU A 851 -45.23 -24.03 -13.12
C GLU A 851 -45.42 -22.52 -13.29
N ILE A 852 -45.03 -21.98 -14.45
CA ILE A 852 -45.08 -20.55 -14.74
C ILE A 852 -45.86 -20.28 -16.01
N THR A 853 -46.62 -19.19 -16.02
CA THR A 853 -47.38 -18.72 -17.18
C THR A 853 -47.14 -17.24 -17.43
N ALA A 854 -46.76 -16.90 -18.65
CA ALA A 854 -46.68 -15.53 -19.13
C ALA A 854 -47.99 -15.10 -19.80
N SER A 855 -48.45 -13.88 -19.52
CA SER A 855 -49.62 -13.29 -20.17
C SER A 855 -49.38 -13.11 -21.68
N ASN A 856 -50.44 -13.19 -22.49
CA ASN A 856 -50.36 -12.91 -23.94
C ASN A 856 -50.00 -11.45 -24.25
N ASP A 857 -50.25 -10.54 -23.29
CA ASP A 857 -49.98 -9.11 -23.43
C ASP A 857 -48.61 -8.72 -22.84
N ALA A 858 -47.80 -9.69 -22.43
CA ALA A 858 -46.46 -9.45 -21.89
C ALA A 858 -45.52 -8.88 -22.97
N PRO A 859 -44.75 -7.81 -22.68
CA PRO A 859 -43.71 -7.34 -23.57
C PRO A 859 -42.58 -8.38 -23.69
N ILE A 860 -42.06 -8.60 -24.89
CA ILE A 860 -40.87 -9.43 -25.12
C ILE A 860 -39.66 -8.68 -24.57
N GLY A 861 -38.76 -9.38 -23.87
CA GLY A 861 -37.59 -8.81 -23.19
C GLY A 861 -37.89 -8.22 -21.82
N HIS A 862 -39.14 -8.24 -21.35
CA HIS A 862 -39.51 -7.79 -20.01
C HIS A 862 -38.97 -8.75 -18.94
N THR A 863 -38.23 -8.23 -17.97
CA THR A 863 -37.77 -9.00 -16.81
C THR A 863 -38.62 -8.69 -15.58
N ALA A 864 -39.26 -9.73 -15.05
CA ALA A 864 -40.06 -9.68 -13.83
C ALA A 864 -39.25 -10.20 -12.64
N MET A 865 -39.37 -9.56 -11.47
CA MET A 865 -38.80 -10.09 -10.24
C MET A 865 -39.78 -11.06 -9.56
N THR A 866 -39.29 -12.23 -9.16
CA THR A 866 -40.04 -13.27 -8.46
C THR A 866 -39.37 -13.55 -7.12
N GLY A 867 -40.13 -13.64 -6.03
CA GLY A 867 -39.65 -14.19 -4.77
C GLY A 867 -39.89 -15.69 -4.73
N LEU A 868 -38.84 -16.49 -4.62
CA LEU A 868 -38.97 -17.89 -4.20
C LEU A 868 -38.87 -17.95 -2.67
N VAL A 869 -40.02 -18.12 -2.02
CA VAL A 869 -40.10 -18.27 -0.58
C VAL A 869 -39.70 -19.70 -0.20
N ILE A 870 -38.55 -19.83 0.46
CA ILE A 870 -38.03 -21.06 1.04
C ILE A 870 -38.40 -21.04 2.53
N GLY A 871 -39.14 -22.05 2.98
CA GLY A 871 -39.51 -22.18 4.38
C GLY A 871 -39.24 -23.57 4.93
N ALA A 872 -39.56 -23.80 6.20
CA ALA A 872 -39.48 -25.11 6.83
C ALA A 872 -40.80 -25.50 7.50
N LEU A 873 -41.26 -26.73 7.26
CA LEU A 873 -42.60 -27.17 7.68
C LEU A 873 -42.78 -27.16 9.20
N ASN A 874 -43.82 -26.45 9.67
CA ASN A 874 -44.16 -26.23 11.09
C ASN A 874 -43.16 -25.35 11.86
N THR A 875 -42.39 -24.53 11.15
CA THR A 875 -41.56 -23.47 11.73
C THR A 875 -42.01 -22.13 11.18
N ASP A 876 -41.48 -21.03 11.74
CA ASP A 876 -41.66 -19.68 11.21
C ASP A 876 -40.47 -19.27 10.31
N TYR A 877 -39.63 -20.23 9.90
CA TYR A 877 -38.52 -19.99 8.98
C TYR A 877 -39.03 -19.59 7.60
N GLU A 878 -38.59 -18.42 7.14
CA GLU A 878 -38.92 -17.88 5.84
C GLU A 878 -37.71 -17.13 5.28
N PHE A 879 -37.25 -17.56 4.11
CA PHE A 879 -36.21 -16.89 3.33
C PHE A 879 -36.75 -16.61 1.94
N VAL A 880 -36.68 -15.36 1.50
CA VAL A 880 -37.13 -14.97 0.16
C VAL A 880 -35.92 -14.92 -0.76
N PHE A 881 -35.81 -15.89 -1.67
CA PHE A 881 -34.75 -15.94 -2.67
C PHE A 881 -35.21 -15.25 -3.96
N PRO A 882 -34.61 -14.12 -4.38
CA PRO A 882 -35.03 -13.40 -5.57
C PRO A 882 -34.63 -14.18 -6.85
N VAL A 883 -35.59 -14.33 -7.76
CA VAL A 883 -35.44 -15.00 -9.06
C VAL A 883 -36.00 -14.09 -10.16
N PRO A 884 -35.15 -13.35 -10.88
CA PRO A 884 -35.60 -12.59 -12.04
C PRO A 884 -35.93 -13.53 -13.22
N ILE A 885 -37.02 -13.22 -13.92
CA ILE A 885 -37.55 -14.03 -15.02
C ILE A 885 -37.80 -13.13 -16.24
N THR A 886 -37.05 -13.38 -17.31
CA THR A 886 -37.18 -12.66 -18.59
C THR A 886 -38.18 -13.35 -19.52
N LEU A 887 -39.10 -12.57 -20.09
CA LEU A 887 -40.15 -13.06 -20.99
C LEU A 887 -39.71 -13.00 -22.46
N GLY A 888 -39.58 -14.16 -23.09
CA GLY A 888 -39.06 -14.34 -24.45
C GLY A 888 -37.53 -14.27 -24.53
N LEU A 889 -37.01 -14.01 -25.74
CA LEU A 889 -35.57 -13.80 -25.95
C LEU A 889 -35.18 -12.39 -25.52
N LEU A 890 -34.14 -12.28 -24.68
CA LEU A 890 -33.45 -11.00 -24.45
C LEU A 890 -32.59 -10.70 -25.68
N LEU A 891 -33.08 -9.81 -26.54
CA LEU A 891 -32.52 -9.52 -27.85
C LEU A 891 -32.38 -8.00 -28.03
N GLU A 892 -31.21 -7.56 -28.47
CA GLU A 892 -31.03 -6.26 -29.12
C GLU A 892 -30.94 -6.48 -30.64
N ASP A 893 -31.84 -5.85 -31.39
CA ASP A 893 -31.82 -5.83 -32.86
C ASP A 893 -31.70 -4.41 -33.44
N PHE A 894 -31.50 -3.40 -32.58
CA PHE A 894 -31.34 -1.99 -32.92
C PHE A 894 -32.54 -1.35 -33.63
N GLU A 895 -33.70 -2.03 -33.66
CA GLU A 895 -34.88 -1.57 -34.38
C GLU A 895 -35.60 -0.39 -33.69
N THR A 896 -35.19 -0.01 -32.48
CA THR A 896 -35.53 1.27 -31.83
C THR A 896 -35.04 2.47 -32.64
N GLY A 897 -34.01 2.28 -33.47
CA GLY A 897 -33.37 3.35 -34.26
C GLY A 897 -32.41 4.22 -33.46
N ASP A 898 -32.17 3.88 -32.20
CA ASP A 898 -31.19 4.43 -31.27
C ASP A 898 -30.78 3.35 -30.24
N PHE A 899 -29.84 3.65 -29.37
CA PHE A 899 -29.36 2.71 -28.34
C PHE A 899 -30.22 2.72 -27.06
N SER A 900 -31.52 3.05 -27.12
CA SER A 900 -32.36 3.17 -25.92
C SER A 900 -33.03 1.87 -25.46
N ALA A 901 -32.85 0.76 -26.17
CA ALA A 901 -33.43 -0.53 -25.78
C ALA A 901 -32.70 -1.17 -24.58
N PHE A 902 -31.41 -0.87 -24.41
CA PHE A 902 -30.55 -1.25 -23.29
C PHE A 902 -29.68 -0.06 -22.90
N ASP A 903 -29.10 -0.06 -21.70
CA ASP A 903 -28.18 0.99 -21.24
C ASP A 903 -26.79 0.82 -21.86
N TRP A 904 -26.70 0.99 -23.17
CA TRP A 904 -25.45 0.94 -23.91
C TRP A 904 -24.51 2.07 -23.50
N ILE A 905 -23.26 1.72 -23.24
CA ILE A 905 -22.16 2.62 -22.91
C ILE A 905 -21.27 2.76 -24.15
N HIS A 906 -20.91 3.99 -24.46
CA HIS A 906 -19.97 4.30 -25.54
C HIS A 906 -18.63 4.76 -24.96
N SER A 907 -17.54 4.28 -25.54
CA SER A 907 -16.17 4.69 -25.16
C SER A 907 -15.25 4.69 -26.39
N GLY A 908 -14.00 5.06 -26.20
CA GLY A 908 -13.02 5.25 -27.27
C GLY A 908 -13.08 6.64 -27.90
N ASP A 909 -12.52 6.76 -29.10
CA ASP A 909 -12.28 8.02 -29.81
C ASP A 909 -13.50 8.55 -30.58
N ASP A 910 -14.45 7.68 -30.95
CA ASP A 910 -15.70 8.07 -31.60
C ASP A 910 -16.82 7.08 -31.24
N GLU A 911 -18.06 7.58 -31.14
CA GLU A 911 -19.21 6.80 -30.72
C GLU A 911 -19.73 5.89 -31.84
N TRP A 912 -20.27 4.73 -31.47
CA TRP A 912 -21.03 3.90 -32.40
C TRP A 912 -22.32 4.60 -32.82
N SER A 913 -22.80 4.31 -34.02
CA SER A 913 -24.02 4.92 -34.58
C SER A 913 -24.94 3.88 -35.21
N ILE A 914 -26.24 4.13 -35.16
CA ILE A 914 -27.24 3.30 -35.83
C ILE A 914 -27.38 3.72 -37.30
N GLN A 915 -27.35 2.74 -38.20
CA GLN A 915 -27.47 2.96 -39.65
C GLN A 915 -28.39 1.94 -40.33
N SER A 916 -28.79 2.22 -41.56
CA SER A 916 -29.79 1.43 -42.33
C SER A 916 -29.33 1.01 -43.74
N ASP A 917 -28.05 1.21 -44.06
CA ASP A 917 -27.50 0.96 -45.39
C ASP A 917 -27.05 -0.51 -45.56
N ASP A 918 -26.36 -1.06 -44.55
CA ASP A 918 -25.88 -2.45 -44.52
C ASP A 918 -26.32 -3.12 -43.20
N VAL A 919 -27.38 -3.94 -43.26
CA VAL A 919 -28.08 -4.49 -42.09
C VAL A 919 -28.28 -5.99 -42.27
N TYR A 920 -28.14 -6.78 -41.21
CA TYR A 920 -28.37 -8.23 -41.27
C TYR A 920 -29.87 -8.55 -41.21
N SER A 921 -30.58 -7.99 -40.24
CA SER A 921 -32.01 -8.20 -40.03
C SER A 921 -32.74 -6.90 -39.70
N GLY A 922 -33.99 -6.76 -40.14
CA GLY A 922 -34.76 -5.55 -39.87
C GLY A 922 -34.39 -4.37 -40.78
N VAL A 923 -34.31 -3.17 -40.19
CA VAL A 923 -34.07 -1.88 -40.83
C VAL A 923 -32.77 -1.23 -40.33
N PHE A 924 -32.30 -1.57 -39.13
CA PHE A 924 -31.21 -0.90 -38.46
C PHE A 924 -30.13 -1.89 -37.98
N ALA A 925 -28.87 -1.45 -37.97
CA ALA A 925 -27.76 -2.14 -37.33
C ALA A 925 -26.78 -1.11 -36.75
N ALA A 926 -26.03 -1.49 -35.72
CA ALA A 926 -25.02 -0.64 -35.12
C ALA A 926 -23.71 -0.68 -35.93
N LYS A 927 -23.10 0.48 -36.17
CA LYS A 927 -21.82 0.66 -36.86
C LYS A 927 -20.84 1.35 -35.93
N SER A 928 -19.59 0.89 -35.91
CA SER A 928 -18.50 1.58 -35.20
C SER A 928 -18.31 3.03 -35.67
N GLY A 929 -17.75 3.87 -34.79
CA GLY A 929 -17.42 5.26 -35.08
C GLY A 929 -16.37 5.41 -36.19
N ASP A 930 -16.30 6.60 -36.79
CA ASP A 930 -15.37 6.90 -37.88
C ASP A 930 -14.00 7.30 -37.30
N ILE A 931 -13.21 6.29 -36.96
CA ILE A 931 -11.93 6.43 -36.25
C ILE A 931 -10.69 6.39 -37.18
N GLY A 932 -9.60 7.00 -36.73
CA GLY A 932 -8.32 7.12 -37.44
C GLY A 932 -7.20 6.20 -36.94
N HIS A 933 -5.96 6.60 -37.25
CA HIS A 933 -4.67 6.06 -36.78
C HIS A 933 -4.64 5.64 -35.30
N ASN A 934 -4.45 4.36 -34.92
CA ASN A 934 -4.32 3.91 -33.52
C ASN A 934 -5.50 4.30 -32.60
N GLN A 935 -6.69 4.46 -33.15
CA GLN A 935 -7.88 4.83 -32.39
C GLN A 935 -8.79 3.62 -32.18
N THR A 936 -9.68 3.71 -31.19
CA THR A 936 -10.71 2.70 -30.92
C THR A 936 -12.10 3.31 -30.88
N SER A 937 -13.12 2.49 -31.14
CA SER A 937 -14.53 2.84 -30.96
C SER A 937 -15.20 1.68 -30.25
N GLU A 938 -15.72 1.92 -29.05
CA GLU A 938 -16.27 0.89 -28.17
C GLU A 938 -17.77 1.08 -27.94
N LEU A 939 -18.48 -0.03 -27.95
CA LEU A 939 -19.86 -0.16 -27.50
C LEU A 939 -19.93 -1.28 -26.47
N SER A 940 -20.46 -1.00 -25.28
CA SER A 940 -20.54 -1.98 -24.20
C SER A 940 -21.86 -1.95 -23.45
N VAL A 941 -22.20 -3.07 -22.81
CA VAL A 941 -23.41 -3.19 -21.98
C VAL A 941 -23.12 -4.06 -20.77
N MET A 942 -23.60 -3.63 -19.60
CA MET A 942 -23.52 -4.42 -18.37
C MET A 942 -24.64 -5.47 -18.36
N MET A 943 -24.31 -6.69 -17.95
CA MET A 943 -25.27 -7.78 -17.77
C MET A 943 -24.89 -8.61 -16.55
N ASN A 944 -25.86 -8.92 -15.70
CA ASN A 944 -25.73 -9.93 -14.67
C ASN A 944 -26.18 -11.29 -15.23
N ILE A 945 -25.27 -12.26 -15.26
CA ILE A 945 -25.47 -13.60 -15.77
C ILE A 945 -25.70 -14.54 -14.59
N LEU A 946 -26.94 -15.00 -14.39
CA LEU A 946 -27.25 -15.89 -13.26
C LEU A 946 -26.67 -17.30 -13.39
N TYR A 947 -26.40 -17.73 -14.62
CA TYR A 947 -25.82 -19.03 -14.92
C TYR A 947 -25.15 -18.98 -16.28
N GLU A 948 -24.03 -19.71 -16.43
CA GLU A 948 -23.26 -19.79 -17.66
C GLU A 948 -24.15 -20.06 -18.88
N GLY A 949 -23.96 -19.27 -19.95
CA GLY A 949 -24.74 -19.41 -21.17
C GLY A 949 -24.14 -18.67 -22.36
N ASP A 950 -24.61 -19.02 -23.56
CA ASP A 950 -24.06 -18.47 -24.80
C ASP A 950 -24.74 -17.15 -25.18
N LEU A 951 -23.93 -16.12 -25.36
CA LEU A 951 -24.28 -14.90 -26.08
C LEU A 951 -24.05 -15.12 -27.57
N THR A 952 -24.99 -14.71 -28.42
CA THR A 952 -24.82 -14.76 -29.88
C THR A 952 -25.08 -13.42 -30.54
N PHE A 953 -24.33 -13.07 -31.58
CA PHE A 953 -24.56 -11.85 -32.35
C PHE A 953 -24.11 -12.01 -33.80
N GLN A 954 -24.66 -11.20 -34.69
CA GLN A 954 -24.21 -11.09 -36.07
C GLN A 954 -23.22 -9.94 -36.18
N ALA A 955 -22.12 -10.16 -36.89
CA ALA A 955 -21.17 -9.11 -37.17
C ALA A 955 -20.58 -9.21 -38.58
N MET A 956 -20.17 -8.06 -39.11
CA MET A 956 -19.37 -7.94 -40.33
C MET A 956 -18.36 -6.81 -40.18
N ALA A 957 -17.31 -6.85 -40.99
CA ALA A 957 -16.30 -5.81 -41.05
C ALA A 957 -15.88 -5.55 -42.50
N SER A 958 -15.52 -4.29 -42.78
CA SER A 958 -14.83 -3.87 -43.99
C SER A 958 -13.64 -3.05 -43.54
N SER A 959 -12.52 -3.74 -43.37
CA SER A 959 -11.37 -3.26 -42.61
C SER A 959 -10.07 -3.82 -43.19
N GLU A 960 -8.94 -3.23 -42.80
CA GLU A 960 -7.66 -3.55 -43.42
C GLU A 960 -7.18 -5.00 -43.19
N GLN A 961 -6.86 -5.68 -44.30
CA GLN A 961 -6.22 -7.00 -44.30
C GLN A 961 -4.97 -7.01 -45.18
N GLY A 962 -3.86 -7.46 -44.59
CA GLY A 962 -2.58 -7.62 -45.27
C GLY A 962 -2.56 -8.75 -46.30
N GLY A 963 -1.63 -8.66 -47.26
CA GLY A 963 -1.44 -9.68 -48.31
C GLY A 963 -1.01 -11.07 -47.81
N SER A 964 -0.66 -11.21 -46.53
CA SER A 964 -0.41 -12.49 -45.83
C SER A 964 -1.68 -13.13 -45.26
N GLY A 965 -2.81 -12.42 -45.27
CA GLY A 965 -4.05 -12.78 -44.60
C GLY A 965 -4.19 -12.25 -43.16
N ALA A 966 -3.17 -11.55 -42.64
CA ALA A 966 -3.24 -10.89 -41.33
C ALA A 966 -4.26 -9.75 -41.35
N ILE A 967 -5.10 -9.69 -40.32
CA ILE A 967 -6.09 -8.64 -40.10
C ILE A 967 -5.41 -7.58 -39.24
N TYR A 968 -5.46 -6.32 -39.66
CA TYR A 968 -4.79 -5.21 -38.97
C TYR A 968 -5.79 -4.30 -38.26
N ASP A 969 -6.90 -3.99 -38.93
CA ASP A 969 -8.05 -3.31 -38.33
C ASP A 969 -9.15 -4.35 -38.08
N PHE A 970 -9.72 -4.37 -36.88
CA PHE A 970 -10.71 -5.39 -36.52
C PHE A 970 -11.61 -4.97 -35.37
N LEU A 971 -12.76 -5.66 -35.29
CA LEU A 971 -13.63 -5.72 -34.14
C LEU A 971 -13.21 -6.90 -33.26
N GLU A 972 -13.06 -6.67 -31.96
CA GLU A 972 -12.82 -7.71 -30.95
C GLU A 972 -13.89 -7.63 -29.86
N PHE A 973 -14.28 -8.80 -29.35
CA PHE A 973 -15.26 -8.93 -28.27
C PHE A 973 -14.55 -9.27 -26.96
N TYR A 974 -14.90 -8.54 -25.90
CA TYR A 974 -14.36 -8.72 -24.55
C TYR A 974 -15.48 -9.06 -23.56
N ILE A 975 -15.11 -9.87 -22.57
CA ILE A 975 -15.86 -10.07 -21.33
C ILE A 975 -15.04 -9.38 -20.24
N ASP A 976 -15.58 -8.32 -19.67
CA ASP A 976 -14.87 -7.40 -18.79
C ASP A 976 -13.63 -6.81 -19.48
N ASP A 977 -12.44 -7.12 -18.98
CA ASP A 977 -11.16 -6.70 -19.59
C ASP A 977 -10.44 -7.86 -20.30
N GLU A 978 -11.05 -9.06 -20.37
CA GLU A 978 -10.47 -10.23 -21.03
C GLU A 978 -11.04 -10.42 -22.45
N SER A 979 -10.16 -10.58 -23.45
CA SER A 979 -10.57 -10.88 -24.82
C SER A 979 -11.15 -12.29 -24.94
N ALA A 980 -12.25 -12.42 -25.68
CA ALA A 980 -12.84 -13.72 -26.03
C ALA A 980 -12.16 -14.39 -27.25
N ASP A 981 -10.96 -13.94 -27.66
CA ASP A 981 -10.22 -14.38 -28.84
C ASP A 981 -11.05 -14.32 -30.15
N LEU A 982 -11.99 -13.36 -30.24
CA LEU A 982 -12.96 -13.23 -31.32
C LEU A 982 -12.65 -12.02 -32.22
N THR A 983 -11.66 -12.16 -33.08
CA THR A 983 -11.25 -11.09 -34.00
C THR A 983 -12.03 -11.12 -35.32
N ILE A 984 -12.67 -10.01 -35.68
CA ILE A 984 -13.48 -9.84 -36.88
C ILE A 984 -12.94 -8.67 -37.71
N GLY A 985 -12.26 -8.97 -38.81
CA GLY A 985 -11.76 -7.95 -39.72
C GLY A 985 -11.41 -8.46 -41.11
N GLY A 986 -10.92 -7.59 -41.97
CA GLY A 986 -10.90 -7.78 -43.42
C GLY A 986 -12.23 -7.41 -44.08
N GLU A 987 -12.54 -8.03 -45.21
CA GLU A 987 -13.82 -7.90 -45.93
C GLU A 987 -14.67 -9.15 -45.67
N THR A 988 -15.51 -9.10 -44.63
CA THR A 988 -16.36 -10.22 -44.20
C THR A 988 -17.82 -10.01 -44.57
N GLU A 989 -18.54 -11.10 -44.85
CA GLU A 989 -20.00 -11.09 -44.91
C GLU A 989 -20.56 -11.26 -43.48
N TRP A 990 -21.80 -10.82 -43.25
CA TRP A 990 -22.50 -11.04 -41.98
C TRP A 990 -22.40 -12.50 -41.53
N THR A 991 -21.81 -12.70 -40.36
CA THR A 991 -21.55 -14.02 -39.77
C THR A 991 -22.02 -14.02 -38.32
N GLU A 992 -22.58 -15.14 -37.88
CA GLU A 992 -22.99 -15.36 -36.49
C GLU A 992 -21.78 -15.77 -35.64
N TYR A 993 -21.62 -15.11 -34.51
CA TYR A 993 -20.63 -15.41 -33.50
C TYR A 993 -21.33 -15.83 -32.20
N SER A 994 -20.69 -16.70 -31.43
CA SER A 994 -21.22 -17.26 -30.19
C SER A 994 -20.11 -17.30 -29.15
N VAL A 995 -20.36 -16.76 -27.97
CA VAL A 995 -19.41 -16.68 -26.85
C VAL A 995 -20.11 -17.15 -25.58
N THR A 996 -19.51 -18.09 -24.86
CA THR A 996 -20.02 -18.55 -23.57
C THR A 996 -19.64 -17.53 -22.50
N ILE A 997 -20.64 -16.97 -21.81
CA ILE A 997 -20.45 -15.98 -20.74
C ILE A 997 -20.59 -16.71 -19.39
N PRO A 998 -19.62 -16.59 -18.48
CA PRO A 998 -19.70 -17.20 -17.15
C PRO A 998 -20.77 -16.52 -16.28
N THR A 999 -21.07 -17.15 -15.14
CA THR A 999 -21.94 -16.56 -14.10
C THR A 999 -21.27 -15.36 -13.46
N GLY A 1000 -22.01 -14.27 -13.26
CA GLY A 1000 -21.52 -13.05 -12.62
C GLY A 1000 -22.00 -11.79 -13.33
N GLU A 1001 -21.70 -10.63 -12.75
CA GLU A 1001 -21.85 -9.35 -13.42
C GLU A 1001 -20.69 -9.14 -14.40
N HIS A 1002 -21.02 -8.87 -15.65
CA HIS A 1002 -20.04 -8.73 -16.73
C HIS A 1002 -20.31 -7.50 -17.59
N SER A 1003 -19.24 -6.81 -17.99
CA SER A 1003 -19.23 -5.84 -19.07
C SER A 1003 -18.99 -6.56 -20.40
N LEU A 1004 -19.98 -6.53 -21.30
CA LEU A 1004 -19.90 -7.17 -22.61
C LEU A 1004 -19.56 -6.10 -23.65
N ARG A 1005 -18.36 -6.17 -24.25
CA ARG A 1005 -17.79 -5.04 -24.98
C ARG A 1005 -17.40 -5.41 -26.41
N TRP A 1006 -17.81 -4.57 -27.36
CA TRP A 1006 -17.47 -4.63 -28.78
C TRP A 1006 -16.54 -3.47 -29.11
N VAL A 1007 -15.26 -3.77 -29.35
CA VAL A 1007 -14.22 -2.75 -29.56
C VAL A 1007 -13.71 -2.86 -31.00
N TYR A 1008 -14.00 -1.84 -31.82
CA TYR A 1008 -13.38 -1.71 -33.14
C TYR A 1008 -12.09 -0.90 -33.02
N GLN A 1009 -10.98 -1.46 -33.50
CA GLN A 1009 -9.65 -0.87 -33.36
C GLN A 1009 -8.90 -0.85 -34.70
N LYS A 1010 -8.11 0.21 -34.90
CA LYS A 1010 -7.27 0.40 -36.08
C LYS A 1010 -5.79 0.35 -35.76
N ASP A 1011 -5.00 -0.18 -36.69
CA ASP A 1011 -3.54 -0.20 -36.59
C ASP A 1011 -2.92 1.19 -36.84
N GLY A 1012 -1.60 1.28 -36.79
CA GLY A 1012 -0.90 2.56 -36.91
C GLY A 1012 -0.78 3.14 -38.32
N ALA A 1013 -1.23 2.47 -39.38
CA ALA A 1013 -1.12 2.99 -40.75
C ALA A 1013 -1.91 2.21 -41.80
N GLN A 1014 -2.43 2.97 -42.79
CA GLN A 1014 -3.28 2.51 -43.89
C GLN A 1014 -4.75 2.35 -43.47
N SER A 1015 -5.60 2.34 -44.50
CA SER A 1015 -7.05 2.49 -44.40
C SER A 1015 -7.59 1.85 -45.67
N ILE A 1016 -8.18 0.67 -45.52
CA ILE A 1016 -8.56 -0.21 -46.63
C ILE A 1016 -9.94 -0.76 -46.36
N GLY A 1017 -10.87 -0.51 -47.28
CA GLY A 1017 -12.28 -0.85 -47.10
C GLY A 1017 -13.05 0.39 -46.67
N GLN A 1018 -14.04 0.19 -45.81
CA GLN A 1018 -14.80 1.28 -45.18
C GLN A 1018 -14.25 1.65 -43.79
N ASP A 1019 -13.28 0.88 -43.28
CA ASP A 1019 -12.67 0.98 -41.96
C ASP A 1019 -13.70 1.07 -40.83
N CYS A 1020 -14.61 0.09 -40.81
CA CYS A 1020 -15.59 -0.03 -39.76
C CYS A 1020 -16.06 -1.47 -39.60
N ALA A 1021 -16.69 -1.72 -38.46
CA ALA A 1021 -17.41 -2.93 -38.18
C ALA A 1021 -18.88 -2.63 -37.86
N TRP A 1022 -19.70 -3.66 -38.04
CA TRP A 1022 -21.12 -3.61 -37.72
C TRP A 1022 -21.51 -4.80 -36.86
N ILE A 1023 -22.46 -4.57 -35.95
CA ILE A 1023 -23.13 -5.62 -35.18
C ILE A 1023 -24.64 -5.49 -35.32
N ASP A 1024 -25.32 -6.64 -35.31
CA ASP A 1024 -26.77 -6.74 -35.42
C ASP A 1024 -27.23 -8.02 -34.69
N ARG A 1025 -28.47 -8.04 -34.23
CA ARG A 1025 -29.13 -9.19 -33.59
C ARG A 1025 -28.31 -9.83 -32.45
N VAL A 1026 -28.03 -9.07 -31.40
CA VAL A 1026 -27.39 -9.54 -30.17
C VAL A 1026 -28.43 -10.27 -29.32
N VAL A 1027 -28.33 -11.59 -29.23
CA VAL A 1027 -29.14 -12.42 -28.33
C VAL A 1027 -28.31 -12.74 -27.09
N PHE A 1028 -28.74 -12.22 -25.94
CA PHE A 1028 -28.09 -12.47 -24.67
C PHE A 1028 -28.41 -13.89 -24.16
N PRO A 1029 -27.55 -14.46 -23.28
CA PRO A 1029 -27.84 -15.73 -22.62
C PRO A 1029 -29.21 -15.73 -21.94
N ALA A 1030 -29.88 -16.88 -21.85
CA ALA A 1030 -31.20 -16.99 -21.22
C ALA A 1030 -31.22 -16.58 -19.73
N GLY A 1031 -30.06 -16.65 -19.05
CA GLY A 1031 -29.86 -16.21 -17.66
C GLY A 1031 -29.30 -14.79 -17.53
N ALA A 1032 -29.16 -14.06 -18.66
CA ALA A 1032 -28.70 -12.69 -18.64
C ALA A 1032 -29.83 -11.75 -18.25
N ILE A 1033 -29.50 -10.82 -17.38
CA ILE A 1033 -30.41 -9.79 -16.90
C ILE A 1033 -29.63 -8.48 -16.97
N PRO A 1034 -30.20 -7.41 -17.56
CA PRO A 1034 -29.64 -6.09 -17.41
C PRO A 1034 -29.52 -5.74 -15.91
N PRO A 1035 -28.59 -4.87 -15.48
CA PRO A 1035 -28.57 -4.39 -14.11
C PRO A 1035 -29.98 -3.97 -13.71
N LEU A 1036 -30.51 -4.68 -12.71
CA LEU A 1036 -31.81 -4.35 -12.17
C LEU A 1036 -31.58 -3.10 -11.33
N ASN A 1037 -32.06 -1.94 -11.76
CA ASN A 1037 -32.11 -0.72 -10.95
C ASN A 1037 -33.15 -0.86 -9.82
N ILE A 1038 -33.08 -1.95 -9.05
CA ILE A 1038 -33.94 -2.21 -7.90
C ILE A 1038 -33.08 -2.02 -6.66
N ASP A 1039 -33.17 -0.83 -6.09
CA ASP A 1039 -32.54 -0.48 -4.82
C ASP A 1039 -33.59 -0.63 -3.73
N PHE A 1040 -33.66 -1.83 -3.15
CA PHE A 1040 -34.68 -2.21 -2.17
C PHE A 1040 -34.65 -1.24 -0.99
N GLY A 1041 -35.75 -0.53 -0.79
CA GLY A 1041 -35.93 0.43 0.27
C GLY A 1041 -35.59 1.87 -0.12
N ASP A 1042 -34.92 2.11 -1.25
CA ASP A 1042 -34.70 3.45 -1.79
C ASP A 1042 -35.80 3.82 -2.79
N LEU A 1043 -36.86 4.45 -2.28
CA LEU A 1043 -38.01 4.85 -3.08
C LEU A 1043 -37.76 6.17 -3.82
N ASN A 1044 -36.73 6.91 -3.43
CA ASN A 1044 -36.42 8.22 -3.98
C ASN A 1044 -35.28 8.18 -5.01
N ILE A 1045 -34.59 7.04 -5.10
CA ILE A 1045 -33.58 6.67 -6.10
C ILE A 1045 -32.39 7.64 -6.00
N ASP A 1046 -31.93 7.90 -4.78
CA ASP A 1046 -30.73 8.68 -4.49
C ASP A 1046 -29.53 7.82 -4.08
N GLY A 1047 -29.71 6.49 -4.05
CA GLY A 1047 -28.73 5.49 -3.63
C GLY A 1047 -28.58 5.40 -2.11
N THR A 1048 -29.49 5.98 -1.32
CA THR A 1048 -29.44 5.95 0.14
C THR A 1048 -30.80 5.68 0.78
N ILE A 1049 -30.91 4.55 1.48
CA ILE A 1049 -32.12 4.21 2.24
C ILE A 1049 -32.15 5.04 3.52
N ASN A 1050 -33.06 6.02 3.59
CA ASN A 1050 -33.14 6.93 4.71
C ASN A 1050 -34.59 7.27 5.11
N ILE A 1051 -34.75 8.22 6.03
CA ILE A 1051 -36.08 8.61 6.53
C ILE A 1051 -37.00 9.16 5.43
N LEU A 1052 -36.46 9.65 4.31
CA LEU A 1052 -37.23 10.12 3.17
C LEU A 1052 -37.97 8.97 2.48
N ASP A 1053 -37.35 7.80 2.38
CA ASP A 1053 -37.95 6.61 1.79
C ASP A 1053 -39.07 6.07 2.65
N VAL A 1054 -38.84 5.99 3.97
CA VAL A 1054 -39.88 5.70 4.97
C VAL A 1054 -41.10 6.61 4.78
N VAL A 1055 -40.88 7.91 4.55
CA VAL A 1055 -41.96 8.87 4.32
C VAL A 1055 -42.69 8.62 2.99
N LEU A 1056 -41.98 8.23 1.93
CA LEU A 1056 -42.58 7.87 0.65
C LEU A 1056 -43.43 6.60 0.77
N THR A 1057 -42.92 5.55 1.42
CA THR A 1057 -43.64 4.29 1.65
C THR A 1057 -44.90 4.53 2.47
N VAL A 1058 -44.84 5.31 3.57
CA VAL A 1058 -46.02 5.69 4.36
C VAL A 1058 -47.05 6.42 3.51
N ASN A 1059 -46.62 7.36 2.66
CA ASN A 1059 -47.55 8.11 1.80
C ASN A 1059 -48.20 7.20 0.74
N ALA A 1060 -47.48 6.21 0.23
CA ALA A 1060 -48.01 5.20 -0.69
C ALA A 1060 -49.06 4.31 0.01
N ILE A 1061 -48.73 3.74 1.17
CA ILE A 1061 -49.64 2.88 1.97
C ILE A 1061 -50.93 3.62 2.35
N LEU A 1062 -50.83 4.91 2.70
CA LEU A 1062 -51.98 5.74 3.05
C LEU A 1062 -52.80 6.21 1.84
N GLY A 1063 -52.37 5.89 0.61
CA GLY A 1063 -53.04 6.27 -0.64
C GLY A 1063 -52.92 7.76 -0.98
N TYR A 1064 -51.88 8.43 -0.46
CA TYR A 1064 -51.56 9.83 -0.79
C TYR A 1064 -50.56 9.97 -1.94
N LEU A 1065 -49.91 8.88 -2.33
CA LEU A 1065 -48.93 8.81 -3.42
C LEU A 1065 -49.18 7.53 -4.24
N ASP A 1066 -49.24 7.66 -5.56
CA ASP A 1066 -49.20 6.51 -6.48
C ASP A 1066 -47.73 6.30 -6.86
N LEU A 1067 -47.17 5.13 -6.57
CA LEU A 1067 -45.79 4.79 -6.90
C LEU A 1067 -45.64 4.50 -8.40
N SER A 1068 -44.48 4.83 -8.97
CA SER A 1068 -44.08 4.26 -10.27
C SER A 1068 -43.90 2.73 -10.14
N TYR A 1069 -43.75 2.04 -11.27
CA TYR A 1069 -43.48 0.60 -11.24
C TYR A 1069 -42.18 0.28 -10.48
N GLU A 1070 -41.09 0.97 -10.81
CA GLU A 1070 -39.78 0.87 -10.15
C GLU A 1070 -39.86 1.22 -8.66
N GLN A 1071 -40.56 2.31 -8.30
CA GLN A 1071 -40.73 2.68 -6.88
C GLN A 1071 -41.58 1.66 -6.12
N ALA A 1072 -42.54 1.01 -6.77
CA ALA A 1072 -43.32 -0.06 -6.15
C ALA A 1072 -42.46 -1.32 -5.95
N GLN A 1073 -41.52 -1.60 -6.85
CA GLN A 1073 -40.55 -2.70 -6.69
C GLN A 1073 -39.54 -2.41 -5.57
N ASN A 1074 -38.97 -1.20 -5.51
CA ASN A 1074 -38.07 -0.80 -4.42
C ASN A 1074 -38.81 -0.79 -3.07
N ALA A 1075 -40.10 -0.50 -3.06
CA ALA A 1075 -40.91 -0.46 -1.85
C ALA A 1075 -41.45 -1.83 -1.39
N ASP A 1076 -41.41 -2.86 -2.23
CA ASP A 1076 -41.88 -4.22 -1.94
C ASP A 1076 -40.71 -5.06 -1.43
N MET A 1077 -40.29 -4.79 -0.19
CA MET A 1077 -39.10 -5.35 0.43
C MET A 1077 -39.18 -6.86 0.64
N ASN A 1078 -40.40 -7.38 0.81
CA ASN A 1078 -40.64 -8.81 1.00
C ASN A 1078 -41.06 -9.55 -0.28
N LEU A 1079 -41.14 -8.84 -1.42
CA LEU A 1079 -41.51 -9.37 -2.73
C LEU A 1079 -42.86 -10.11 -2.75
N ASP A 1080 -43.81 -9.69 -1.90
CA ASP A 1080 -45.15 -10.29 -1.85
C ASP A 1080 -46.13 -9.67 -2.87
N GLY A 1081 -45.69 -8.63 -3.57
CA GLY A 1081 -46.43 -7.91 -4.59
C GLY A 1081 -47.36 -6.83 -4.04
N VAL A 1082 -47.31 -6.53 -2.74
CA VAL A 1082 -48.16 -5.57 -2.05
C VAL A 1082 -47.34 -4.69 -1.10
N VAL A 1083 -47.08 -3.45 -1.52
CA VAL A 1083 -46.48 -2.44 -0.63
C VAL A 1083 -47.42 -2.11 0.54
N ASP A 1084 -47.10 -2.63 1.73
CA ASP A 1084 -47.86 -2.47 2.95
C ASP A 1084 -47.00 -2.12 4.18
N VAL A 1085 -47.58 -2.23 5.38
CA VAL A 1085 -46.91 -1.83 6.62
C VAL A 1085 -45.71 -2.74 6.93
N LEU A 1086 -45.67 -3.98 6.41
CA LEU A 1086 -44.55 -4.89 6.58
C LEU A 1086 -43.30 -4.37 5.86
N ASP A 1087 -43.44 -3.92 4.61
CA ASP A 1087 -42.32 -3.32 3.88
C ASP A 1087 -41.80 -2.07 4.56
N LEU A 1088 -42.71 -1.22 5.05
CA LEU A 1088 -42.35 -0.04 5.80
C LEU A 1088 -41.50 -0.39 7.03
N LEU A 1089 -41.81 -1.47 7.74
CA LEU A 1089 -41.04 -1.89 8.90
C LEU A 1089 -39.64 -2.35 8.50
N MET A 1090 -39.51 -3.08 7.39
CA MET A 1090 -38.21 -3.51 6.85
C MET A 1090 -37.34 -2.32 6.46
N ILE A 1091 -37.91 -1.33 5.75
CA ILE A 1091 -37.19 -0.09 5.40
C ILE A 1091 -36.76 0.67 6.66
N VAL A 1092 -37.63 0.76 7.67
CA VAL A 1092 -37.29 1.43 8.95
C VAL A 1092 -36.16 0.70 9.67
N ASP A 1093 -36.15 -0.63 9.66
CA ASP A 1093 -35.11 -1.42 10.31
C ASP A 1093 -33.74 -1.17 9.66
N VAL A 1094 -33.68 -1.18 8.33
CA VAL A 1094 -32.47 -0.82 7.57
C VAL A 1094 -31.97 0.59 7.92
N VAL A 1095 -32.87 1.56 8.09
CA VAL A 1095 -32.50 2.94 8.49
C VAL A 1095 -31.98 3.02 9.93
N LEU A 1096 -32.38 2.09 10.80
CA LEU A 1096 -31.98 2.08 12.21
C LEU A 1096 -30.70 1.27 12.47
N THR A 1097 -30.40 0.27 11.66
CA THR A 1097 -29.20 -0.57 11.75
C THR A 1097 -27.99 0.02 11.00
N SER A 1098 -28.22 0.95 10.07
CA SER A 1098 -27.17 1.66 9.31
C SER A 1098 -26.57 2.89 10.03
N GLN A 1099 -26.72 3.00 11.36
CA GLN A 1099 -26.20 4.11 12.19
C GLN A 1099 -25.09 3.71 13.16
#